data_AF-A0AAD6BE37-F1
#
_entry.id   AF-A0AAD6BE37-F1
#
_cell.length_a   1.000
_cell.length_b   1.000
_cell.length_c   1.000
_cell.angle_alpha   90.00
_cell.angle_beta   90.00
_cell.angle_gamma   90.00
#
_symmetry.space_group_name_H-M   'P 1'
#
loop_
_entity.id
_entity.type
_entity.pdbx_description
1 polymer ?
#
loop_
_entity_poly.entity_id
_entity_poly.type
_entity_poly.pdbx_seq_one_letter_code
_entity_poly.pdbx_strand_id
1 'polypeptide(L)'
;MATLATTRCADKHCSGEGDSSPVQQPCSSPPVSSEDQKLARQNVAQFLREAERNRREIEKLEKERTLSVQCRKNGWTDVPGELEEYEKLLEEERNAEMIERLKEIMTEVEISINNLKEEERSRVEELLKEERTCRQEITAYEKNIENLSLAVKSDLKLHTAPTVKTNPPDRDLPAEVLAVEVFLLKTGGPCGGWDKYDHQTFLKVWTKHSGQQVYRKEAKLYLPGKALEEIEQHEDWHQELIYLQDSKREAIQRWKASKHQKRQNRIQSQEAEEAEKSEREAKVQAKQHRTEQERREAELQLEKWREEKQRIEEQEEEQRLAEETQKRKKAKDLLKVEAKLQERQRREREEEERQRRITAKLKEKVDGNVSRDPSRLTRPTKGWEERMKHIGPTGGGPVLQMFHSVSFYFEKQTYRKRFLIGADAKMAEEESQFEEFEQIDFLRDRHVRFFQRTLQVLPERYASLETTRLTIIFFALSGLDVLDALDVIDRKTMIEWIYSLQVLPTEDEANLSRCGFRGSSHIGIPYSTKGPGVLHPYDSGHVAMTYTGLCSLVILGDDLSRVDKQACLAGLRALQLEDGSFYAVPEGSENDIRFIYCAASICYMLDDWSGMDMQKAIEYITGSLSYDNGFGQGAGRESHGGWTYCAIASLCLMGRLEEALSQRELDRIRRWCIMRQQSGFHGRPNKPVDTCYSFWVGATLELLDVFQYTNFDKNRSFILSTQDRLVGGFAKWPDSHPDPLHAYLGLCGLSLIGEPSLRKVHPALNITQRAFEHVQQLQQTWRESAGSCGRQH
;
A
#
# COMPACT_ATOMS: atom_id res chain seq x y z
N MET A 1 -40.70 -11.61 -22.56
CA MET A 1 -41.33 -12.80 -21.94
C MET A 1 -42.30 -13.39 -22.97
N ALA A 2 -41.99 -14.35 -23.86
CA ALA A 2 -41.22 -15.60 -23.70
C ALA A 2 -41.54 -16.21 -22.33
N THR A 3 -42.45 -17.18 -22.16
CA THR A 3 -42.81 -18.30 -23.03
C THR A 3 -44.13 -18.89 -22.50
N LEU A 4 -45.06 -19.35 -23.36
CA LEU A 4 -45.97 -20.49 -23.11
C LEU A 4 -46.95 -20.66 -24.29
N ALA A 5 -46.63 -21.57 -25.20
CA ALA A 5 -47.58 -22.38 -25.97
C ALA A 5 -46.80 -23.32 -26.90
N THR A 6 -46.83 -24.63 -26.62
CA THR A 6 -47.12 -25.70 -27.59
C THR A 6 -47.10 -27.05 -26.88
N THR A 7 -48.25 -27.71 -26.89
CA THR A 7 -48.44 -29.13 -26.60
C THR A 7 -48.19 -29.95 -27.86
N ARG A 8 -47.58 -31.14 -27.74
CA ARG A 8 -48.09 -32.40 -28.35
C ARG A 8 -47.27 -33.65 -28.00
N CYS A 9 -48.02 -34.65 -27.54
CA CYS A 9 -47.91 -36.12 -27.63
C CYS A 9 -46.58 -36.80 -27.99
N ALA A 10 -46.22 -37.79 -27.18
CA ALA A 10 -45.99 -39.16 -27.65
C ALA A 10 -46.22 -40.17 -26.51
N ASP A 11 -47.05 -41.19 -26.79
CA ASP A 11 -47.29 -42.38 -25.98
C ASP A 11 -46.02 -43.22 -25.76
N LYS A 12 -45.91 -43.88 -24.59
CA LYS A 12 -45.90 -45.35 -24.47
C LYS A 12 -45.51 -45.86 -23.08
N HIS A 13 -46.30 -46.85 -22.65
CA HIS A 13 -45.95 -48.07 -21.91
C HIS A 13 -46.08 -48.11 -20.37
N CYS A 14 -47.22 -48.71 -20.00
CA CYS A 14 -47.54 -49.63 -18.90
C CYS A 14 -46.39 -50.41 -18.25
N SER A 15 -46.46 -50.50 -16.92
CA SER A 15 -46.62 -51.74 -16.10
C SER A 15 -46.78 -51.29 -14.65
N GLY A 16 -47.90 -51.50 -13.95
CA GLY A 16 -48.23 -52.75 -13.22
C GLY A 16 -47.47 -52.77 -11.88
N GLU A 17 -47.99 -53.00 -10.68
CA GLU A 17 -49.22 -53.61 -10.15
C GLU A 17 -49.23 -53.41 -8.61
N GLY A 18 -50.39 -53.58 -7.97
CA GLY A 18 -50.53 -54.04 -6.56
C GLY A 18 -50.74 -52.91 -5.54
N ASP A 19 -51.94 -52.42 -5.25
CA ASP A 19 -53.16 -53.07 -4.71
C ASP A 19 -53.09 -53.37 -3.20
N SER A 20 -53.83 -52.60 -2.40
CA SER A 20 -54.68 -53.09 -1.30
C SER A 20 -55.46 -51.93 -0.64
N SER A 21 -56.79 -52.09 -0.70
CA SER A 21 -57.88 -51.21 -0.21
C SER A 21 -58.10 -51.36 1.32
N PRO A 22 -59.22 -50.94 2.00
CA PRO A 22 -60.32 -50.00 1.66
C PRO A 22 -60.78 -49.07 2.85
N VAL A 23 -61.85 -48.29 2.62
CA VAL A 23 -62.94 -47.85 3.55
C VAL A 23 -62.97 -46.40 4.08
N GLN A 24 -63.84 -45.60 3.42
CA GLN A 24 -64.87 -44.63 3.89
C GLN A 24 -64.57 -43.37 4.78
N GLN A 25 -64.91 -42.23 4.16
CA GLN A 25 -65.68 -41.05 4.67
C GLN A 25 -64.96 -39.91 5.44
N PRO A 26 -65.57 -38.68 5.48
CA PRO A 26 -65.09 -37.48 4.78
C PRO A 26 -64.31 -36.51 5.68
N CYS A 27 -63.39 -35.73 5.10
CA CYS A 27 -62.73 -34.62 5.82
C CYS A 27 -62.75 -33.34 4.98
N SER A 28 -63.47 -32.37 5.53
CA SER A 28 -63.40 -30.92 5.35
C SER A 28 -61.97 -30.40 5.12
N SER A 29 -61.75 -29.74 3.99
CA SER A 29 -60.58 -28.89 3.75
C SER A 29 -60.62 -27.63 4.63
N PRO A 30 -59.47 -27.16 5.16
CA PRO A 30 -59.40 -26.07 6.12
C PRO A 30 -59.69 -24.72 5.46
N PRO A 31 -60.13 -23.70 6.22
CA PRO A 31 -60.40 -22.38 5.67
C PRO A 31 -59.08 -21.69 5.30
N VAL A 32 -58.97 -21.29 4.03
CA VAL A 32 -57.88 -20.41 3.56
C VAL A 32 -57.96 -19.11 4.35
N SER A 33 -56.83 -18.67 4.91
CA SER A 33 -56.75 -17.45 5.72
C SER A 33 -57.26 -16.24 4.93
N SER A 34 -57.99 -15.34 5.60
CA SER A 34 -58.54 -14.15 4.94
C SER A 34 -57.45 -13.18 4.43
N GLU A 35 -56.21 -13.33 4.90
CA GLU A 35 -55.07 -12.50 4.50
C GLU A 35 -54.50 -12.92 3.14
N ASP A 36 -54.42 -14.21 2.84
CA ASP A 36 -53.89 -14.71 1.55
C ASP A 36 -54.81 -14.31 0.38
N GLN A 37 -56.13 -14.32 0.61
CA GLN A 37 -57.09 -13.82 -0.38
C GLN A 37 -57.02 -12.30 -0.57
N LYS A 38 -56.61 -11.56 0.47
CA LYS A 38 -56.49 -10.10 0.43
C LYS A 38 -55.23 -9.68 -0.33
N LEU A 39 -54.12 -10.39 -0.11
CA LEU A 39 -52.85 -10.17 -0.80
C LEU A 39 -52.96 -10.52 -2.30
N ALA A 40 -53.61 -11.64 -2.64
CA ALA A 40 -53.88 -12.01 -4.03
C ALA A 40 -54.76 -10.97 -4.74
N ARG A 41 -55.80 -10.44 -4.06
CA ARG A 41 -56.65 -9.37 -4.62
C ARG A 41 -55.89 -8.05 -4.78
N GLN A 42 -54.97 -7.72 -3.87
CA GLN A 42 -54.11 -6.53 -3.99
C GLN A 42 -53.14 -6.64 -5.17
N ASN A 43 -52.52 -7.79 -5.38
CA ASN A 43 -51.62 -8.03 -6.51
C ASN A 43 -52.35 -7.97 -7.85
N VAL A 44 -53.57 -8.53 -7.93
CA VAL A 44 -54.41 -8.42 -9.13
C VAL A 44 -54.83 -6.96 -9.39
N ALA A 45 -55.19 -6.22 -8.34
CA ALA A 45 -55.55 -4.80 -8.48
C ALA A 45 -54.35 -3.93 -8.91
N GLN A 46 -53.13 -4.26 -8.46
CA GLN A 46 -51.90 -3.58 -8.87
C GLN A 46 -51.58 -3.88 -10.34
N PHE A 47 -51.66 -5.14 -10.75
CA PHE A 47 -51.44 -5.54 -12.14
C PHE A 47 -52.43 -4.88 -13.09
N LEU A 48 -53.72 -4.79 -12.72
CA LEU A 48 -54.74 -4.13 -13.54
C LEU A 48 -54.50 -2.61 -13.68
N ARG A 49 -54.05 -1.94 -12.60
CA ARG A 49 -53.68 -0.52 -12.66
C ARG A 49 -52.49 -0.27 -13.59
N GLU A 50 -51.51 -1.16 -13.57
CA GLU A 50 -50.30 -1.06 -14.38
C GLU A 50 -50.60 -1.37 -15.85
N ALA A 51 -51.44 -2.36 -16.13
CA ALA A 51 -51.93 -2.66 -17.48
C ALA A 51 -52.74 -1.49 -18.07
N GLU A 52 -53.55 -0.81 -17.25
CA GLU A 52 -54.34 0.34 -17.68
C GLU A 52 -53.49 1.59 -17.93
N ARG A 53 -52.41 1.78 -17.15
CA ARG A 53 -51.39 2.80 -17.40
C ARG A 53 -50.68 2.54 -18.75
N ASN A 54 -50.21 1.32 -18.96
CA ASN A 54 -49.53 0.94 -20.20
C ASN A 54 -50.46 1.07 -21.43
N ARG A 55 -51.74 0.75 -21.29
CA ARG A 55 -52.73 0.93 -22.38
C ARG A 55 -52.88 2.40 -22.78
N ARG A 56 -52.95 3.32 -21.80
CA ARG A 56 -53.03 4.78 -22.07
C ARG A 56 -51.76 5.30 -22.73
N GLU A 57 -50.61 4.75 -22.37
CA GLU A 57 -49.32 5.15 -22.93
C GLU A 57 -49.16 4.66 -24.38
N ILE A 58 -49.64 3.45 -24.69
CA ILE A 58 -49.74 2.94 -26.06
C ILE A 58 -50.71 3.79 -26.89
N GLU A 59 -51.89 4.16 -26.37
CA GLU A 59 -52.82 5.07 -27.06
C GLU A 59 -52.22 6.45 -27.33
N LYS A 60 -51.39 6.97 -26.41
CA LYS A 60 -50.68 8.24 -26.58
C LYS A 60 -49.63 8.13 -27.71
N LEU A 61 -48.84 7.07 -27.70
CA LEU A 61 -47.82 6.81 -28.72
C LEU A 61 -48.44 6.53 -30.10
N GLU A 62 -49.61 5.89 -30.15
CA GLU A 62 -50.36 5.69 -31.40
C GLU A 62 -50.98 6.98 -31.94
N LYS A 63 -51.44 7.89 -31.06
CA LYS A 63 -51.86 9.25 -31.45
C LYS A 63 -50.70 10.09 -31.97
N GLU A 64 -49.54 10.02 -31.33
CA GLU A 64 -48.33 10.71 -31.79
C GLU A 64 -47.83 10.15 -33.14
N ARG A 65 -47.91 8.83 -33.32
CA ARG A 65 -47.59 8.18 -34.60
C ARG A 65 -48.57 8.55 -35.71
N THR A 66 -49.87 8.64 -35.43
CA THR A 66 -50.88 9.07 -36.41
C THR A 66 -50.77 10.55 -36.74
N LEU A 67 -50.43 11.41 -35.78
CA LEU A 67 -50.07 12.82 -36.01
C LEU A 67 -48.81 12.96 -36.89
N SER A 68 -47.77 12.16 -36.64
CA SER A 68 -46.55 12.13 -37.45
C SER A 68 -46.81 11.68 -38.89
N VAL A 69 -47.74 10.74 -39.10
CA VAL A 69 -48.15 10.29 -40.44
C VAL A 69 -49.05 11.32 -41.14
N GLN A 70 -49.87 12.07 -40.38
CA GLN A 70 -50.70 13.16 -40.90
C GLN A 70 -49.84 14.36 -41.36
N CYS A 71 -48.78 14.71 -40.62
CA CYS A 71 -47.83 15.77 -40.97
C CYS A 71 -47.06 15.47 -42.26
N ARG A 72 -46.67 14.21 -42.51
CA ARG A 72 -46.00 13.80 -43.77
C ARG A 72 -46.90 13.86 -45.00
N LYS A 73 -48.22 13.77 -44.83
CA LYS A 73 -49.19 13.84 -45.94
C LYS A 73 -49.51 15.27 -46.40
N ASN A 74 -49.23 16.29 -45.58
CA ASN A 74 -49.65 17.67 -45.84
C ASN A 74 -48.51 18.63 -46.26
N GLY A 75 -47.30 18.12 -46.56
CA GLY A 75 -46.29 18.90 -47.31
C GLY A 75 -45.70 20.13 -46.62
N TRP A 76 -45.53 20.12 -45.30
CA TRP A 76 -44.85 21.21 -44.57
C TRP A 76 -43.34 20.93 -44.52
N THR A 77 -42.55 21.79 -45.17
CA THR A 77 -41.08 21.65 -45.33
C THR A 77 -40.27 22.72 -44.60
N ASP A 78 -40.83 23.42 -43.61
CA ASP A 78 -40.08 24.51 -42.93
C ASP A 78 -40.40 24.64 -41.43
N VAL A 79 -40.09 23.59 -40.68
CA VAL A 79 -40.00 23.60 -39.19
C VAL A 79 -38.57 23.35 -38.65
N PRO A 80 -37.55 22.88 -39.41
CA PRO A 80 -36.21 22.69 -38.84
C PRO A 80 -35.55 23.99 -38.37
N GLY A 81 -35.74 25.13 -39.05
CA GLY A 81 -35.00 26.36 -38.76
C GLY A 81 -35.30 26.98 -37.39
N GLU A 82 -36.57 27.07 -36.99
CA GLU A 82 -36.95 27.66 -35.69
C GLU A 82 -36.61 26.75 -34.51
N LEU A 83 -36.59 25.42 -34.70
CA LEU A 83 -36.19 24.46 -33.67
C LEU A 83 -34.68 24.44 -33.45
N GLU A 84 -33.89 24.55 -34.52
CA GLU A 84 -32.42 24.57 -34.45
C GLU A 84 -31.91 25.87 -33.79
N GLU A 85 -32.63 26.99 -33.98
CA GLU A 85 -32.32 28.27 -33.34
C GLU A 85 -32.70 28.26 -31.84
N TYR A 86 -33.81 27.64 -31.47
CA TYR A 86 -34.21 27.43 -30.06
C TYR A 86 -33.31 26.41 -29.34
N GLU A 87 -32.88 25.34 -30.01
CA GLU A 87 -31.92 24.37 -29.47
C GLU A 87 -30.54 25.01 -29.23
N LYS A 88 -30.10 25.89 -30.13
CA LYS A 88 -28.87 26.67 -29.93
C LYS A 88 -28.96 27.61 -28.73
N LEU A 89 -30.07 28.34 -28.60
CA LEU A 89 -30.30 29.23 -27.45
C LEU A 89 -30.33 28.45 -26.13
N LEU A 90 -30.98 27.27 -26.12
CA LEU A 90 -31.00 26.37 -24.96
C LEU A 90 -29.62 25.77 -24.66
N GLU A 91 -28.81 25.44 -25.67
CA GLU A 91 -27.43 24.97 -25.47
C GLU A 91 -26.51 26.09 -24.95
N GLU A 92 -26.66 27.32 -25.44
CA GLU A 92 -25.91 28.48 -24.95
C GLU A 92 -26.28 28.82 -23.50
N GLU A 93 -27.56 28.80 -23.14
CA GLU A 93 -28.01 28.99 -21.75
C GLU A 93 -27.50 27.85 -20.83
N ARG A 94 -27.58 26.59 -21.28
CA ARG A 94 -27.11 25.44 -20.49
C ARG A 94 -25.59 25.41 -20.35
N ASN A 95 -24.85 25.89 -21.35
CA ASN A 95 -23.41 26.05 -21.30
C ASN A 95 -23.01 27.21 -20.38
N ALA A 96 -23.75 28.32 -20.39
CA ALA A 96 -23.53 29.44 -19.47
C ALA A 96 -23.80 29.02 -18.02
N GLU A 97 -24.89 28.29 -17.76
CA GLU A 97 -25.20 27.73 -16.44
C GLU A 97 -24.13 26.71 -15.99
N MET A 98 -23.64 25.87 -16.90
CA MET A 98 -22.55 24.93 -16.61
C MET A 98 -21.22 25.63 -16.31
N ILE A 99 -20.90 26.70 -17.05
CA ILE A 99 -19.71 27.53 -16.80
C ILE A 99 -19.83 28.24 -15.46
N GLU A 100 -21.01 28.75 -15.11
CA GLU A 100 -21.22 29.40 -13.82
C GLU A 100 -21.09 28.40 -12.66
N ARG A 101 -21.64 27.20 -12.84
CA ARG A 101 -21.47 26.10 -11.87
C ARG A 101 -20.02 25.64 -11.75
N LEU A 102 -19.26 25.63 -12.85
CA LEU A 102 -17.82 25.36 -12.82
C LEU A 102 -17.05 26.44 -12.06
N LYS A 103 -17.40 27.71 -12.23
CA LYS A 103 -16.79 28.80 -11.44
C LYS A 103 -17.14 28.66 -9.96
N GLU A 104 -18.39 28.35 -9.62
CA GLU A 104 -18.80 28.09 -8.22
C GLU A 104 -17.96 26.96 -7.61
N ILE A 105 -17.83 25.84 -8.32
CA ILE A 105 -17.00 24.70 -7.87
C ILE A 105 -15.53 25.10 -7.76
N MET A 106 -14.97 25.85 -8.71
CA MET A 106 -13.60 26.34 -8.62
C MET A 106 -13.40 27.26 -7.40
N THR A 107 -14.39 28.10 -7.11
CA THR A 107 -14.35 29.01 -5.94
C THR A 107 -14.45 28.21 -4.63
N GLU A 108 -15.30 27.18 -4.56
CA GLU A 108 -15.38 26.27 -3.42
C GLU A 108 -14.08 25.48 -3.20
N VAL A 109 -13.45 25.04 -4.28
CA VAL A 109 -12.15 24.35 -4.24
C VAL A 109 -11.05 25.30 -3.76
N GLU A 110 -11.00 26.53 -4.26
CA GLU A 110 -10.05 27.55 -3.82
C GLU A 110 -10.23 27.90 -2.33
N ILE A 111 -11.47 28.06 -1.86
CA ILE A 111 -11.78 28.27 -0.45
C ILE A 111 -11.32 27.07 0.39
N SER A 112 -11.59 25.85 -0.07
CA SER A 112 -11.17 24.62 0.62
C SER A 112 -9.65 24.49 0.70
N ILE A 113 -8.93 24.82 -0.37
CA ILE A 113 -7.45 24.81 -0.38
C ILE A 113 -6.89 25.86 0.58
N ASN A 114 -7.49 27.06 0.63
CA ASN A 114 -7.04 28.11 1.53
C ASN A 114 -7.33 27.76 3.00
N ASN A 115 -8.48 27.18 3.30
CA ASN A 115 -8.80 26.68 4.64
C ASN A 115 -7.81 25.59 5.07
N LEU A 116 -7.49 24.63 4.19
CA LEU A 116 -6.51 23.59 4.47
C LEU A 116 -5.12 24.18 4.74
N LYS A 117 -4.68 25.16 3.94
CA LYS A 117 -3.41 25.86 4.16
C LYS A 117 -3.36 26.57 5.51
N GLU A 118 -4.48 27.14 5.95
CA GLU A 118 -4.58 27.84 7.22
C GLU A 118 -4.62 26.86 8.41
N GLU A 119 -5.31 25.72 8.27
CA GLU A 119 -5.29 24.63 9.24
C GLU A 119 -3.88 24.05 9.42
N GLU A 120 -3.17 23.79 8.32
CA GLU A 120 -1.79 23.31 8.35
C GLU A 120 -0.84 24.34 9.00
N ARG A 121 -1.01 25.63 8.70
CA ARG A 121 -0.23 26.69 9.36
C ARG A 121 -0.48 26.75 10.86
N SER A 122 -1.75 26.73 11.27
CA SER A 122 -2.15 26.71 12.69
C SER A 122 -1.55 25.51 13.41
N ARG A 123 -1.57 24.32 12.78
CA ARG A 123 -1.02 23.09 13.33
C ARG A 123 0.49 23.12 13.47
N VAL A 124 1.20 23.70 12.50
CA VAL A 124 2.65 23.92 12.60
C VAL A 124 2.98 24.89 13.75
N GLU A 125 2.21 25.97 13.93
CA GLU A 125 2.43 26.89 15.05
C GLU A 125 2.19 26.23 16.42
N GLU A 126 1.17 25.37 16.53
CA GLU A 126 0.88 24.58 17.72
C GLU A 126 2.03 23.60 18.02
N LEU A 127 2.50 22.86 17.01
CA LEU A 127 3.64 21.94 17.15
C LEU A 127 4.93 22.67 17.55
N LEU A 128 5.20 23.86 16.99
CA LEU A 128 6.34 24.68 17.40
C LEU A 128 6.22 25.18 18.84
N LYS A 129 4.99 25.39 19.33
CA LYS A 129 4.73 25.76 20.74
C LYS A 129 4.93 24.56 21.66
N GLU A 130 4.46 23.38 21.28
CA GLU A 130 4.69 22.13 22.00
C GLU A 130 6.19 21.80 22.05
N GLU A 131 6.91 21.90 20.93
CA GLU A 131 8.36 21.70 20.86
C GLU A 131 9.11 22.62 21.84
N ARG A 132 8.74 23.91 21.90
CA ARG A 132 9.30 24.85 22.87
C ARG A 132 9.01 24.45 24.31
N THR A 133 7.82 23.93 24.58
CA THR A 133 7.38 23.52 25.92
C THR A 133 8.13 22.27 26.36
N CYS A 134 8.18 21.23 25.52
CA CYS A 134 8.96 20.02 25.79
C CYS A 134 10.46 20.34 25.97
N ARG A 135 11.02 21.26 25.18
CA ARG A 135 12.43 21.68 25.37
C ARG A 135 12.66 22.33 26.74
N GLN A 136 11.72 23.14 27.21
CA GLN A 136 11.78 23.74 28.55
C GLN A 136 11.62 22.69 29.65
N GLU A 137 10.73 21.72 29.47
CA GLU A 137 10.55 20.59 30.39
C GLU A 137 11.80 19.71 30.47
N ILE A 138 12.40 19.35 29.33
CA ILE A 138 13.67 18.61 29.26
C ILE A 138 14.75 19.37 30.02
N THR A 139 14.88 20.68 29.80
CA THR A 139 15.86 21.52 30.52
C THR A 139 15.59 21.53 32.03
N ALA A 140 14.32 21.55 32.43
CA ALA A 140 13.92 21.49 33.85
C ALA A 140 14.21 20.11 34.46
N TYR A 141 13.99 19.03 33.73
CA TYR A 141 14.33 17.67 34.14
C TYR A 141 15.83 17.46 34.22
N GLU A 142 16.61 17.95 33.27
CA GLU A 142 18.08 17.93 33.31
C GLU A 142 18.58 18.64 34.58
N LYS A 143 18.04 19.83 34.89
CA LYS A 143 18.37 20.55 36.11
C LYS A 143 17.93 19.81 37.38
N ASN A 144 16.77 19.15 37.36
CA ASN A 144 16.30 18.34 38.48
C ASN A 144 17.17 17.09 38.66
N ILE A 145 17.64 16.47 37.59
CA ILE A 145 18.56 15.33 37.61
C ILE A 145 19.93 15.76 38.14
N GLU A 146 20.43 16.93 37.74
CA GLU A 146 21.66 17.52 38.30
C GLU A 146 21.50 17.79 39.80
N ASN A 147 20.37 18.36 40.23
CA ASN A 147 20.06 18.61 41.63
C ASN A 147 19.89 17.31 42.44
N LEU A 148 19.24 16.28 41.86
CA LEU A 148 19.12 14.96 42.46
C LEU A 148 20.48 14.25 42.51
N SER A 149 21.36 14.45 41.54
CA SER A 149 22.74 13.95 41.56
C SER A 149 23.56 14.60 42.68
N LEU A 150 23.30 15.88 42.97
CA LEU A 150 23.87 16.59 44.12
C LEU A 150 23.26 16.10 45.45
N ALA A 151 21.96 15.78 45.49
CA ALA A 151 21.27 15.28 46.68
C ALA A 151 21.60 13.80 47.01
N VAL A 152 21.79 12.95 46.00
CA VAL A 152 22.23 11.55 46.16
C VAL A 152 23.68 11.49 46.68
N LYS A 153 24.49 12.50 46.39
CA LYS A 153 25.82 12.67 47.02
C LYS A 153 25.73 13.08 48.49
N SER A 154 24.63 13.69 48.94
CA SER A 154 24.41 14.03 50.36
C SER A 154 23.72 12.91 51.17
N ASP A 155 22.91 12.05 50.56
CA ASP A 155 22.07 11.07 51.28
C ASP A 155 22.67 9.65 51.46
N LEU A 156 23.88 9.38 50.98
CA LEU A 156 24.58 8.10 51.26
C LEU A 156 25.23 8.02 52.67
N LYS A 157 24.69 8.70 53.68
CA LYS A 157 25.23 8.66 55.05
C LYS A 157 24.16 8.47 56.13
N LEU A 158 23.80 7.22 56.42
CA LEU A 158 23.21 6.75 57.68
C LEU A 158 23.55 5.24 57.83
N HIS A 159 24.06 4.64 58.93
CA HIS A 159 24.25 4.99 60.34
C HIS A 159 25.43 4.17 60.93
N THR A 160 26.33 4.77 61.72
CA THR A 160 26.97 4.15 62.91
C THR A 160 27.64 5.21 63.81
N ALA A 161 27.61 4.98 65.12
CA ALA A 161 28.00 5.91 66.19
C ALA A 161 29.54 6.03 66.38
N PRO A 162 30.05 6.99 67.18
CA PRO A 162 31.04 7.97 66.73
C PRO A 162 32.48 7.49 66.95
N THR A 163 33.27 7.48 65.89
CA THR A 163 34.73 7.45 66.01
C THR A 163 35.34 8.45 65.04
N VAL A 164 36.02 9.44 65.60
CA VAL A 164 36.78 10.47 64.91
C VAL A 164 37.84 9.80 64.04
N LYS A 165 37.65 9.80 62.71
CA LYS A 165 38.72 9.71 61.71
C LYS A 165 38.34 10.52 60.46
N THR A 166 39.34 11.26 60.01
CA THR A 166 39.37 12.26 58.95
C THR A 166 39.20 11.67 57.55
N ASN A 167 38.33 12.27 56.72
CA ASN A 167 38.30 12.01 55.28
C ASN A 167 39.41 12.80 54.57
N PRO A 168 40.03 12.28 53.49
CA PRO A 168 41.11 12.95 52.76
C PRO A 168 40.57 14.07 51.85
N PRO A 169 41.37 15.12 51.58
CA PRO A 169 40.90 16.30 50.85
C PRO A 169 40.86 16.10 49.33
N ASP A 170 39.98 16.90 48.74
CA ASP A 170 39.66 17.08 47.33
C ASP A 170 40.92 17.28 46.46
N ARG A 171 41.00 16.57 45.33
CA ARG A 171 42.27 16.23 44.68
C ARG A 171 42.79 17.23 43.64
N ASP A 172 42.31 18.47 43.61
CA ASP A 172 42.68 19.45 42.58
C ASP A 172 42.93 20.89 43.11
N LEU A 173 43.34 21.03 44.37
CA LEU A 173 43.84 22.31 44.89
C LEU A 173 45.38 22.35 44.76
N PRO A 174 45.97 23.46 44.23
CA PRO A 174 47.42 23.61 44.14
C PRO A 174 48.09 23.38 45.51
N ALA A 175 49.24 22.73 45.54
CA ALA A 175 49.92 22.33 46.77
C ALA A 175 50.20 23.53 47.71
N GLU A 176 50.41 24.71 47.13
CA GLU A 176 50.63 25.98 47.82
C GLU A 176 49.38 26.47 48.57
N VAL A 177 48.17 26.12 48.10
CA VAL A 177 46.90 26.46 48.76
C VAL A 177 46.71 25.66 50.04
N LEU A 178 47.14 24.40 50.02
CA LEU A 178 47.10 23.48 51.16
C LEU A 178 48.23 23.78 52.16
N ALA A 179 49.37 24.30 51.70
CA ALA A 179 50.51 24.63 52.56
C ALA A 179 50.17 25.64 53.65
N VAL A 180 49.35 26.67 53.36
CA VAL A 180 48.89 27.66 54.36
C VAL A 180 48.02 27.01 55.44
N GLU A 181 47.10 26.13 55.04
CA GLU A 181 46.18 25.48 55.97
C GLU A 181 46.93 24.48 56.87
N VAL A 182 47.87 23.74 56.31
CA VAL A 182 48.74 22.82 57.07
C VAL A 182 49.67 23.59 58.01
N PHE A 183 50.21 24.73 57.59
CA PHE A 183 51.06 25.58 58.43
C PHE A 183 50.27 26.11 59.64
N LEU A 184 49.11 26.73 59.40
CA LEU A 184 48.26 27.24 60.47
C LEU A 184 47.81 26.15 61.45
N LEU A 185 47.51 24.95 60.97
CA LEU A 185 47.11 23.84 61.83
C LEU A 185 48.25 23.38 62.75
N LYS A 186 49.50 23.43 62.28
CA LYS A 186 50.69 23.02 63.04
C LYS A 186 51.16 24.09 64.04
N THR A 187 50.99 25.36 63.72
CA THR A 187 51.58 26.48 64.49
C THR A 187 50.61 27.14 65.46
N GLY A 188 49.55 26.46 65.90
CA GLY A 188 48.61 27.02 66.88
C GLY A 188 47.56 27.97 66.30
N GLY A 189 47.21 27.82 65.02
CA GLY A 189 46.11 28.51 64.38
C GLY A 189 46.45 29.92 63.86
N PRO A 190 45.43 30.75 63.55
CA PRO A 190 45.60 32.05 62.90
C PRO A 190 46.35 33.09 63.74
N CYS A 191 46.59 32.83 65.03
CA CYS A 191 47.33 33.71 65.93
C CYS A 191 48.67 33.11 66.37
N GLY A 192 49.16 32.02 65.76
CA GLY A 192 50.48 31.47 66.05
C GLY A 192 50.63 30.89 67.48
N GLY A 193 49.52 30.49 68.10
CA GLY A 193 49.51 30.06 69.51
C GLY A 193 49.47 31.21 70.54
N TRP A 194 49.47 32.47 70.09
CA TRP A 194 49.23 33.62 70.96
C TRP A 194 47.73 33.87 71.13
N ASP A 195 47.36 34.53 72.23
CA ASP A 195 46.00 35.02 72.37
C ASP A 195 45.72 36.16 71.38
N LYS A 196 44.44 36.42 71.17
CA LYS A 196 43.97 37.38 70.17
C LYS A 196 44.38 38.82 70.49
N TYR A 197 44.52 39.17 71.76
CA TYR A 197 44.86 40.53 72.18
C TYR A 197 46.36 40.81 71.97
N ASP A 198 47.21 39.87 72.40
CA ASP A 198 48.66 39.94 72.24
C ASP A 198 49.04 39.93 70.75
N HIS A 199 48.41 39.05 69.96
CA HIS A 199 48.63 38.98 68.52
C HIS A 199 48.21 40.28 67.80
N GLN A 200 47.06 40.87 68.16
CA GLN A 200 46.62 42.16 67.58
C GLN A 200 47.54 43.32 67.97
N THR A 201 48.05 43.31 69.20
CA THR A 201 49.00 44.31 69.68
C THR A 201 50.33 44.19 68.94
N PHE A 202 50.81 42.95 68.76
CA PHE A 202 51.96 42.63 67.90
C PHE A 202 51.77 43.17 66.47
N LEU A 203 50.64 42.86 65.81
CA LEU A 203 50.38 43.30 64.44
C LEU A 203 50.37 44.83 64.28
N LYS A 204 49.84 45.57 65.26
CA LYS A 204 49.82 47.04 65.22
C LYS A 204 51.23 47.62 65.22
N VAL A 205 52.12 47.09 66.05
CA VAL A 205 53.52 47.54 66.13
C VAL A 205 54.31 47.05 64.91
N TRP A 206 54.09 45.81 64.48
CA TRP A 206 54.70 45.21 63.29
C TRP A 206 54.44 46.03 62.02
N THR A 207 53.17 46.38 61.79
CA THR A 207 52.73 47.14 60.61
C THR A 207 53.29 48.57 60.63
N LYS A 208 53.37 49.18 61.83
CA LYS A 208 53.94 50.53 62.01
C LYS A 208 55.42 50.61 61.60
N HIS A 209 56.19 49.55 61.86
CA HIS A 209 57.62 49.48 61.56
C HIS A 209 57.95 48.69 60.29
N SER A 210 56.94 48.20 59.57
CA SER A 210 57.12 47.37 58.37
C SER A 210 58.10 46.19 58.58
N GLY A 211 58.10 45.60 59.79
CA GLY A 211 58.99 44.48 60.14
C GLY A 211 60.47 44.81 60.35
N GLN A 212 60.85 46.08 60.52
CA GLN A 212 62.24 46.45 60.82
C GLN A 212 62.59 46.19 62.29
N GLN A 213 63.82 45.73 62.59
CA GLN A 213 64.35 45.36 63.92
C GLN A 213 64.05 46.34 65.09
N VAL A 214 63.76 47.61 64.80
CA VAL A 214 63.33 48.63 65.77
C VAL A 214 61.99 48.24 66.43
N TYR A 215 61.15 47.47 65.75
CA TYR A 215 59.83 47.04 66.23
C TYR A 215 59.93 46.17 67.50
N ARG A 216 60.97 45.33 67.67
CA ARG A 216 61.11 44.41 68.82
C ARG A 216 61.15 45.16 70.15
N LYS A 217 61.85 46.29 70.16
CA LYS A 217 61.98 47.16 71.34
C LYS A 217 60.65 47.85 71.68
N GLU A 218 59.90 48.28 70.66
CA GLU A 218 58.59 48.89 70.86
C GLU A 218 57.51 47.85 71.24
N ALA A 219 57.53 46.68 70.61
CA ALA A 219 56.59 45.59 70.89
C ALA A 219 56.71 45.10 72.35
N LYS A 220 57.93 45.05 72.89
CA LYS A 220 58.17 44.70 74.31
C LYS A 220 57.54 45.68 75.30
N LEU A 221 57.40 46.95 74.95
CA LEU A 221 56.73 47.94 75.82
C LEU A 221 55.22 47.70 75.91
N TYR A 222 54.61 47.20 74.84
CA TYR A 222 53.17 46.93 74.75
C TYR A 222 52.79 45.48 75.10
N LEU A 223 53.78 44.58 75.22
CA LEU A 223 53.61 43.17 75.56
C LEU A 223 54.44 42.81 76.81
N PRO A 224 54.07 43.31 78.00
CA PRO A 224 54.87 43.18 79.22
C PRO A 224 55.03 41.71 79.69
N GLY A 225 54.13 40.82 79.29
CA GLY A 225 54.14 39.39 79.66
C GLY A 225 54.93 38.47 78.72
N LYS A 226 55.48 38.96 77.60
CA LYS A 226 56.19 38.15 76.60
C LYS A 226 57.67 38.43 76.60
N ALA A 227 58.52 37.41 76.62
CA ALA A 227 59.98 37.54 76.50
C ALA A 227 60.37 38.09 75.11
N LEU A 228 61.57 38.66 74.99
CA LEU A 228 62.01 39.24 73.73
C LEU A 228 62.15 38.16 72.65
N GLU A 229 62.59 36.98 73.07
CA GLU A 229 62.76 35.76 72.29
C GLU A 229 61.41 35.22 71.79
N GLU A 230 60.35 35.32 72.61
CA GLU A 230 58.99 34.94 72.19
C GLU A 230 58.45 35.88 71.10
N ILE A 231 58.76 37.18 71.19
CA ILE A 231 58.36 38.18 70.18
C ILE A 231 59.10 37.96 68.86
N GLU A 232 60.36 37.52 68.90
CA GLU A 232 61.16 37.16 67.73
C GLU A 232 60.62 35.90 67.04
N GLN A 233 60.34 34.83 67.80
CA GLN A 233 59.77 33.61 67.25
C GLN A 233 58.39 33.84 66.61
N HIS A 234 57.58 34.72 67.19
CA HIS A 234 56.28 35.09 66.64
C HIS A 234 56.39 35.99 65.41
N GLU A 235 57.47 36.78 65.29
CA GLU A 235 57.83 37.48 64.05
C GLU A 235 58.18 36.51 62.92
N ASP A 236 59.08 35.55 63.19
CA ASP A 236 59.50 34.57 62.19
C ASP A 236 58.29 33.77 61.68
N TRP A 237 57.41 33.38 62.59
CA TRP A 237 56.14 32.74 62.26
C TRP A 237 55.25 33.62 61.38
N HIS A 238 55.11 34.91 61.70
CA HIS A 238 54.26 35.82 60.95
C HIS A 238 54.81 36.13 59.56
N GLN A 239 56.13 36.23 59.41
CA GLN A 239 56.79 36.38 58.11
C GLN A 239 56.57 35.15 57.22
N GLU A 240 56.72 33.94 57.78
CA GLU A 240 56.45 32.69 57.05
C GLU A 240 54.97 32.58 56.65
N LEU A 241 54.05 33.02 57.52
CA LEU A 241 52.63 33.06 57.19
C LEU A 241 52.34 34.00 56.00
N ILE A 242 52.94 35.19 55.97
CA ILE A 242 52.79 36.13 54.85
C ILE A 242 53.31 35.51 53.56
N TYR A 243 54.52 34.92 53.59
CA TYR A 243 55.12 34.27 52.44
C TYR A 243 54.23 33.16 51.85
N LEU A 244 53.66 32.31 52.71
CA LEU A 244 52.76 31.23 52.28
C LEU A 244 51.43 31.78 51.76
N GLN A 245 50.89 32.85 52.36
CA GLN A 245 49.66 33.51 51.89
C GLN A 245 49.83 34.16 50.51
N ASP A 246 50.99 34.78 50.25
CA ASP A 246 51.33 35.35 48.95
C ASP A 246 51.54 34.26 47.90
N SER A 247 52.25 33.18 48.25
CA SER A 247 52.41 32.00 47.40
C SER A 247 51.06 31.36 47.02
N LYS A 248 50.12 31.25 47.97
CA LYS A 248 48.74 30.80 47.73
C LYS A 248 48.01 31.73 46.77
N ARG A 249 48.16 33.04 46.91
CA ARG A 249 47.51 34.04 46.05
C ARG A 249 48.01 33.94 44.60
N GLU A 250 49.31 33.82 44.41
CA GLU A 250 49.91 33.64 43.08
C GLU A 250 49.51 32.33 42.42
N ALA A 251 49.46 31.23 43.17
CA ALA A 251 49.02 29.93 42.66
C ALA A 251 47.56 29.98 42.17
N ILE A 252 46.68 30.65 42.92
CA ILE A 252 45.27 30.85 42.53
C ILE A 252 45.17 31.72 41.27
N GLN A 253 45.98 32.77 41.15
CA GLN A 253 45.99 33.62 39.94
C GLN A 253 46.46 32.84 38.71
N ARG A 254 47.56 32.08 38.82
CA ARG A 254 48.06 31.21 37.75
C ARG A 254 47.02 30.16 37.33
N TRP A 255 46.34 29.54 38.30
CA TRP A 255 45.27 28.58 38.03
C TRP A 255 44.08 29.20 37.28
N LYS A 256 43.63 30.41 37.70
CA LYS A 256 42.56 31.16 37.02
C LYS A 256 42.94 31.54 35.59
N ALA A 257 44.17 32.02 35.37
CA ALA A 257 44.66 32.37 34.04
C ALA A 257 44.71 31.13 33.10
N SER A 258 45.22 30.00 33.60
CA SER A 258 45.27 28.74 32.84
C SER A 258 43.87 28.23 32.45
N LYS A 259 42.90 28.30 33.36
CA LYS A 259 41.51 27.91 33.09
C LYS A 259 40.84 28.84 32.07
N HIS A 260 41.10 30.15 32.16
CA HIS A 260 40.56 31.12 31.20
C HIS A 260 41.10 30.86 29.79
N GLN A 261 42.40 30.61 29.65
CA GLN A 261 43.03 30.34 28.36
C GLN A 261 42.56 29.02 27.74
N LYS A 262 42.40 27.96 28.54
CA LYS A 262 41.81 26.69 28.07
C LYS A 262 40.37 26.88 27.58
N ARG A 263 39.59 27.74 28.23
CA ARG A 263 38.20 28.04 27.82
C ARG A 263 38.17 28.82 26.51
N GLN A 264 39.03 29.84 26.34
CA GLN A 264 39.12 30.61 25.09
C GLN A 264 39.54 29.73 23.91
N ASN A 265 40.54 28.86 24.08
CA ASN A 265 40.96 27.94 23.01
C ASN A 265 39.84 26.97 22.61
N ARG A 266 39.01 26.53 23.57
CA ARG A 266 37.89 25.64 23.30
C ARG A 266 36.77 26.34 22.53
N ILE A 267 36.49 27.61 22.85
CA ILE A 267 35.53 28.44 22.11
C ILE A 267 36.02 28.68 20.69
N GLN A 268 37.28 29.06 20.49
CA GLN A 268 37.85 29.25 19.16
C GLN A 268 37.86 27.98 18.31
N SER A 269 38.12 26.81 18.92
CA SER A 269 38.05 25.52 18.22
C SER A 269 36.62 25.18 17.79
N GLN A 270 35.62 25.48 18.64
CA GLN A 270 34.21 25.25 18.30
C GLN A 270 33.73 26.20 17.21
N GLU A 271 34.08 27.48 17.29
CA GLU A 271 33.74 28.47 16.25
C GLU A 271 34.39 28.13 14.89
N ALA A 272 35.61 27.59 14.89
CA ALA A 272 36.27 27.14 13.67
C ALA A 272 35.61 25.89 13.05
N GLU A 273 35.25 24.90 13.88
CA GLU A 273 34.52 23.69 13.42
C GLU A 273 33.13 24.03 12.89
N GLU A 274 32.44 24.99 13.53
CA GLU A 274 31.09 25.40 13.14
C GLU A 274 31.10 26.24 11.85
N ALA A 275 32.11 27.08 11.65
CA ALA A 275 32.33 27.79 10.39
C ALA A 275 32.65 26.84 9.23
N GLU A 276 33.50 25.83 9.44
CA GLU A 276 33.83 24.83 8.42
C GLU A 276 32.59 23.98 8.06
N LYS A 277 31.77 23.63 9.04
CA LYS A 277 30.52 22.92 8.83
C LYS A 277 29.52 23.76 8.03
N SER A 278 29.35 25.04 8.37
CA SER A 278 28.46 25.96 7.64
C SER A 278 28.90 26.14 6.18
N GLU A 279 30.21 26.22 5.91
CA GLU A 279 30.73 26.34 4.54
C GLU A 279 30.48 25.06 3.71
N ARG A 280 30.63 23.87 4.34
CA ARG A 280 30.31 22.59 3.69
C ARG A 280 28.82 22.47 3.38
N GLU A 281 27.96 22.88 4.31
CA GLU A 281 26.50 22.87 4.11
C GLU A 281 26.08 23.82 2.99
N ALA A 282 26.64 25.03 2.93
CA ALA A 282 26.39 25.98 1.85
C ALA A 282 26.82 25.45 0.47
N LYS A 283 27.96 24.75 0.39
CA LYS A 283 28.44 24.10 -0.85
C LYS A 283 27.52 22.96 -1.29
N VAL A 284 27.01 22.16 -0.35
CA VAL A 284 26.05 21.08 -0.64
C VAL A 284 24.72 21.65 -1.13
N GLN A 285 24.19 22.69 -0.47
CA GLN A 285 22.95 23.35 -0.88
C GLN A 285 23.08 24.00 -2.27
N ALA A 286 24.21 24.65 -2.56
CA ALA A 286 24.47 25.22 -3.88
C ALA A 286 24.50 24.14 -4.98
N LYS A 287 25.11 22.97 -4.70
CA LYS A 287 25.13 21.83 -5.64
C LYS A 287 23.73 21.24 -5.85
N GLN A 288 22.94 21.11 -4.79
CA GLN A 288 21.56 20.64 -4.86
C GLN A 288 20.69 21.60 -5.68
N HIS A 289 20.78 22.90 -5.45
CA HIS A 289 20.03 23.90 -6.21
C HIS A 289 20.39 23.88 -7.70
N ARG A 290 21.67 23.68 -8.03
CA ARG A 290 22.12 23.55 -9.42
C ARG A 290 21.56 22.29 -10.09
N THR A 291 21.61 21.16 -9.39
CA THR A 291 21.10 19.88 -9.91
C THR A 291 19.58 19.94 -10.10
N GLU A 292 18.86 20.61 -9.20
CA GLU A 292 17.41 20.81 -9.30
C GLU A 292 17.04 21.76 -10.46
N GLN A 293 17.84 22.80 -10.72
CA GLN A 293 17.65 23.63 -11.91
C GLN A 293 17.87 22.85 -13.21
N GLU A 294 18.94 22.04 -13.28
CA GLU A 294 19.21 21.17 -14.43
C GLU A 294 18.07 20.16 -14.65
N ARG A 295 17.50 19.60 -13.57
CA ARG A 295 16.36 18.68 -13.62
C ARG A 295 15.09 19.36 -14.15
N ARG A 296 14.78 20.56 -13.67
CA ARG A 296 13.63 21.36 -14.16
C ARG A 296 13.77 21.75 -15.63
N GLU A 297 14.98 22.09 -16.06
CA GLU A 297 15.26 22.37 -17.47
C GLU A 297 15.08 21.11 -18.33
N ALA A 298 15.54 19.94 -17.86
CA ALA A 298 15.34 18.67 -18.54
C ALA A 298 13.86 18.27 -18.62
N GLU A 299 13.08 18.47 -17.55
CA GLU A 299 11.63 18.24 -17.53
C GLU A 299 10.91 19.12 -18.55
N LEU A 300 11.24 20.41 -18.63
CA LEU A 300 10.65 21.33 -19.60
C LEU A 300 10.99 20.96 -21.05
N GLN A 301 12.21 20.46 -21.29
CA GLN A 301 12.61 19.97 -22.62
C GLN A 301 11.85 18.68 -22.99
N LEU A 302 11.67 17.78 -22.03
CA LEU A 302 10.94 16.53 -22.22
C LEU A 302 9.44 16.79 -22.46
N GLU A 303 8.86 17.78 -21.80
CA GLU A 303 7.48 18.21 -22.04
C GLU A 303 7.31 18.77 -23.46
N LYS A 304 8.18 19.68 -23.90
CA LYS A 304 8.18 20.20 -25.28
C LYS A 304 8.35 19.10 -26.32
N TRP A 305 9.21 18.12 -26.06
CA TRP A 305 9.40 16.98 -26.94
C TRP A 305 8.14 16.11 -27.02
N ARG A 306 7.44 15.89 -25.90
CA ARG A 306 6.17 15.15 -25.86
C ARG A 306 5.08 15.87 -26.64
N GLU A 307 4.95 17.18 -26.48
CA GLU A 307 3.98 17.99 -27.24
C GLU A 307 4.25 17.94 -28.75
N GLU A 308 5.52 18.03 -29.17
CA GLU A 308 5.88 17.92 -30.58
C GLU A 308 5.60 16.52 -31.13
N LYS A 309 5.93 15.48 -30.38
CA LYS A 309 5.64 14.09 -30.77
C LYS A 309 4.14 13.85 -30.93
N GLN A 310 3.34 14.35 -29.99
CA GLN A 310 1.89 14.26 -30.06
C GLN A 310 1.33 14.99 -31.29
N ARG A 311 1.84 16.19 -31.60
CA ARG A 311 1.46 16.92 -32.83
C ARG A 311 1.78 16.14 -34.10
N ILE A 312 2.93 15.46 -34.15
CA ILE A 312 3.31 14.63 -35.31
C ILE A 312 2.36 13.44 -35.44
N GLU A 313 2.07 12.74 -34.34
CA GLU A 313 1.15 11.59 -34.32
C GLU A 313 -0.28 11.99 -34.74
N GLU A 314 -0.78 13.13 -34.26
CA GLU A 314 -2.08 13.69 -34.67
C GLU A 314 -2.12 14.04 -36.17
N GLN A 315 -1.04 14.63 -36.72
CA GLN A 315 -0.94 14.92 -38.15
C GLN A 315 -0.90 13.64 -39.00
N GLU A 316 -0.19 12.60 -38.55
CA GLU A 316 -0.16 11.30 -39.23
C GLU A 316 -1.52 10.59 -39.19
N GLU A 317 -2.25 10.69 -38.08
CA GLU A 317 -3.60 10.14 -37.97
C GLU A 317 -4.60 10.89 -38.87
N GLU A 318 -4.52 12.22 -38.91
CA GLU A 318 -5.34 13.05 -39.81
C GLU A 318 -5.05 12.73 -41.29
N GLN A 319 -3.78 12.55 -41.66
CA GLN A 319 -3.40 12.11 -43.01
C GLN A 319 -3.95 10.72 -43.34
N ARG A 320 -3.86 9.75 -42.41
CA ARG A 320 -4.43 8.41 -42.60
C ARG A 320 -5.94 8.46 -42.81
N LEU A 321 -6.65 9.24 -42.02
CA LEU A 321 -8.11 9.39 -42.13
C LEU A 321 -8.51 10.07 -43.44
N ALA A 322 -7.74 11.07 -43.90
CA ALA A 322 -7.95 11.73 -45.18
C ALA A 322 -7.72 10.78 -46.37
N GLU A 323 -6.66 9.97 -46.34
CA GLU A 323 -6.39 8.95 -47.35
C GLU A 323 -7.48 7.89 -47.41
N GLU A 324 -7.96 7.40 -46.25
CA GLU A 324 -9.04 6.44 -46.18
C GLU A 324 -10.34 7.02 -46.75
N THR A 325 -10.65 8.27 -46.41
CA THR A 325 -11.80 8.99 -46.95
C THR A 325 -11.71 9.13 -48.47
N GLN A 326 -10.51 9.40 -49.00
CA GLN A 326 -10.28 9.49 -50.44
C GLN A 326 -10.42 8.13 -51.14
N LYS A 327 -9.90 7.05 -50.55
CA LYS A 327 -10.09 5.67 -51.03
C LYS A 327 -11.57 5.29 -51.07
N ARG A 328 -12.33 5.65 -50.03
CA ARG A 328 -13.77 5.38 -49.94
C ARG A 328 -14.58 6.16 -50.99
N LYS A 329 -14.20 7.41 -51.28
CA LYS A 329 -14.78 8.21 -52.38
C LYS A 329 -14.51 7.54 -53.74
N LYS A 330 -13.25 7.18 -54.03
CA LYS A 330 -12.87 6.49 -55.28
C LYS A 330 -13.61 5.16 -55.46
N ALA A 331 -13.77 4.37 -54.40
CA ALA A 331 -14.51 3.10 -54.44
C ALA A 331 -16.00 3.31 -54.75
N LYS A 332 -16.64 4.33 -54.15
CA LYS A 332 -18.04 4.69 -54.46
C LYS A 332 -18.22 5.14 -55.90
N ASP A 333 -17.25 5.89 -56.45
CA ASP A 333 -17.30 6.32 -57.85
C ASP A 333 -17.10 5.14 -58.82
N LEU A 334 -16.21 4.19 -58.48
CA LEU A 334 -16.03 2.97 -59.27
C LEU A 334 -17.32 2.14 -59.34
N LEU A 335 -17.99 1.93 -58.19
CA LEU A 335 -19.27 1.23 -58.10
C LEU A 335 -20.37 1.92 -58.92
N LYS A 336 -20.40 3.26 -58.94
CA LYS A 336 -21.34 4.02 -59.79
C LYS A 336 -21.07 3.81 -61.27
N VAL A 337 -19.80 3.73 -61.68
CA VAL A 337 -19.42 3.48 -63.08
C VAL A 337 -19.81 2.05 -63.48
N GLU A 338 -19.53 1.06 -62.63
CA GLU A 338 -19.94 -0.34 -62.85
C GLU A 338 -21.46 -0.49 -62.96
N ALA A 339 -22.22 0.15 -62.07
CA ALA A 339 -23.69 0.13 -62.13
C ALA A 339 -24.22 0.74 -63.44
N LYS A 340 -23.63 1.85 -63.91
CA LYS A 340 -23.98 2.45 -65.21
C LYS A 340 -23.64 1.54 -66.39
N LEU A 341 -22.52 0.81 -66.33
CA LEU A 341 -22.14 -0.14 -67.37
C LEU A 341 -23.11 -1.33 -67.42
N GLN A 342 -23.50 -1.87 -66.27
CA GLN A 342 -24.48 -2.95 -66.18
C GLN A 342 -25.87 -2.52 -66.69
N GLU A 343 -26.30 -1.31 -66.35
CA GLU A 343 -27.56 -0.72 -66.86
C GLU A 343 -27.53 -0.59 -68.39
N ARG A 344 -26.40 -0.13 -68.96
CA ARG A 344 -26.20 -0.04 -70.41
C ARG A 344 -26.26 -1.42 -71.08
N GLN A 345 -25.55 -2.41 -70.53
CA GLN A 345 -25.58 -3.78 -71.04
C GLN A 345 -26.96 -4.44 -70.92
N ARG A 346 -27.77 -4.05 -69.93
CA ARG A 346 -29.17 -4.50 -69.82
C ARG A 346 -30.02 -3.92 -70.96
N ARG A 347 -29.89 -2.61 -71.23
CA ARG A 347 -30.61 -1.94 -72.32
C ARG A 347 -30.24 -2.50 -73.69
N GLU A 348 -28.96 -2.74 -73.95
CA GLU A 348 -28.49 -3.35 -75.20
C GLU A 348 -29.07 -4.77 -75.37
N ARG A 349 -29.13 -5.57 -74.30
CA ARG A 349 -29.78 -6.89 -74.33
C ARG A 349 -31.29 -6.81 -74.57
N GLU A 350 -31.99 -5.87 -73.96
CA GLU A 350 -33.42 -5.65 -74.19
C GLU A 350 -33.71 -5.20 -75.63
N GLU A 351 -32.86 -4.36 -76.21
CA GLU A 351 -32.94 -3.94 -77.61
C GLU A 351 -32.66 -5.09 -78.56
N GLU A 352 -31.63 -5.90 -78.31
CA GLU A 352 -31.37 -7.13 -79.08
C GLU A 352 -32.56 -8.09 -79.01
N GLU A 353 -33.16 -8.27 -77.84
CA GLU A 353 -34.32 -9.15 -77.68
C GLU A 353 -35.55 -8.60 -78.40
N ARG A 354 -35.80 -7.28 -78.35
CA ARG A 354 -36.84 -6.62 -79.17
C ARG A 354 -36.57 -6.84 -80.65
N GLN A 355 -35.33 -6.68 -81.10
CA GLN A 355 -34.96 -6.85 -82.49
C GLN A 355 -35.13 -8.31 -82.94
N ARG A 356 -34.79 -9.28 -82.08
CA ARG A 356 -35.06 -10.71 -82.33
C ARG A 356 -36.56 -11.00 -82.40
N ARG A 357 -37.38 -10.42 -81.52
CA ARG A 357 -38.85 -10.57 -81.55
C ARG A 357 -39.46 -9.96 -82.82
N ILE A 358 -38.98 -8.79 -83.26
CA ILE A 358 -39.40 -8.16 -84.52
C ILE A 358 -38.99 -9.03 -85.71
N THR A 359 -37.76 -9.55 -85.72
CA THR A 359 -37.25 -10.42 -86.78
C THR A 359 -38.02 -11.74 -86.83
N ALA A 360 -38.36 -12.33 -85.69
CA ALA A 360 -39.20 -13.54 -85.60
C ALA A 360 -40.62 -13.30 -86.14
N LYS A 361 -41.25 -12.17 -85.79
CA LYS A 361 -42.56 -11.75 -86.34
C LYS A 361 -42.53 -11.47 -87.84
N LEU A 362 -41.41 -10.94 -88.36
CA LEU A 362 -41.19 -10.79 -89.80
C LEU A 362 -41.01 -12.14 -90.48
N LYS A 363 -40.28 -13.08 -89.86
CA LYS A 363 -40.08 -14.44 -90.39
C LYS A 363 -41.40 -15.23 -90.45
N GLU A 364 -42.23 -15.11 -89.42
CA GLU A 364 -43.57 -15.69 -89.35
C GLU A 364 -44.52 -15.10 -90.43
N LYS A 365 -44.34 -13.81 -90.78
CA LYS A 365 -45.07 -13.17 -91.90
C LYS A 365 -44.50 -13.49 -93.29
N VAL A 366 -43.29 -14.05 -93.39
CA VAL A 366 -42.60 -14.33 -94.67
C VAL A 366 -42.73 -15.81 -95.10
N ASP A 367 -43.10 -16.73 -94.20
CA ASP A 367 -43.44 -18.12 -94.57
C ASP A 367 -44.88 -18.28 -95.11
N GLY A 368 -45.63 -17.18 -95.21
CA GLY A 368 -46.92 -17.11 -95.90
C GLY A 368 -46.80 -16.35 -97.22
N ASN A 369 -46.63 -17.09 -98.32
CA ASN A 369 -46.85 -16.65 -99.70
C ASN A 369 -45.79 -15.70 -100.29
N VAL A 370 -45.03 -16.18 -101.31
CA VAL A 370 -44.86 -15.50 -102.62
C VAL A 370 -43.98 -16.35 -103.55
N SER A 371 -44.52 -16.55 -104.75
CA SER A 371 -43.98 -17.20 -105.94
C SER A 371 -42.61 -16.67 -106.40
N ARG A 372 -41.71 -17.57 -106.79
CA ARG A 372 -40.35 -17.27 -107.29
C ARG A 372 -40.39 -16.95 -108.79
N ASP A 373 -40.14 -15.70 -109.15
CA ASP A 373 -39.83 -15.25 -110.52
C ASP A 373 -38.31 -15.36 -110.79
N PRO A 374 -37.84 -16.22 -111.73
CA PRO A 374 -36.43 -16.48 -111.99
C PRO A 374 -35.66 -15.37 -112.76
N SER A 375 -36.30 -14.24 -113.11
CA SER A 375 -35.70 -13.23 -114.01
C SER A 375 -34.96 -12.07 -113.31
N ARG A 376 -34.74 -12.14 -111.99
CA ARG A 376 -34.14 -11.03 -111.20
C ARG A 376 -32.61 -11.06 -111.06
N LEU A 377 -31.92 -12.07 -111.57
CA LEU A 377 -30.49 -12.32 -111.35
C LEU A 377 -29.52 -11.56 -112.29
N THR A 378 -30.00 -10.65 -113.14
CA THR A 378 -29.13 -9.96 -114.13
C THR A 378 -29.32 -8.44 -114.22
N ARG A 379 -29.77 -7.77 -113.15
CA ARG A 379 -29.81 -6.29 -113.10
C ARG A 379 -28.97 -5.72 -111.95
N PRO A 380 -27.94 -4.89 -112.24
CA PRO A 380 -27.19 -4.17 -111.23
C PRO A 380 -28.08 -3.21 -110.42
N THR A 381 -27.80 -3.07 -109.12
CA THR A 381 -28.52 -2.16 -108.22
C THR A 381 -27.92 -0.77 -108.26
N LYS A 382 -28.75 0.28 -108.10
CA LYS A 382 -28.36 1.71 -108.18
C LYS A 382 -27.16 2.11 -107.29
N GLY A 383 -26.93 1.42 -106.16
CA GLY A 383 -25.75 1.66 -105.31
C GLY A 383 -24.45 1.09 -105.87
N TRP A 384 -24.51 0.21 -106.86
CA TRP A 384 -23.35 -0.30 -107.62
C TRP A 384 -22.94 0.66 -108.73
N GLU A 385 -23.89 1.43 -109.28
CA GLU A 385 -23.65 2.49 -110.28
C GLU A 385 -23.05 3.77 -109.65
N GLU A 386 -23.29 4.03 -108.37
CA GLU A 386 -22.72 5.18 -107.64
C GLU A 386 -21.29 4.95 -107.13
N ARG A 387 -20.82 3.71 -107.01
CA ARG A 387 -19.47 3.39 -106.50
C ARG A 387 -18.39 3.28 -107.57
N MET A 388 -18.74 3.38 -108.86
CA MET A 388 -17.84 3.13 -109.99
C MET A 388 -17.37 4.40 -110.73
N LYS A 389 -17.61 5.62 -110.21
CA LYS A 389 -17.28 6.87 -110.92
C LYS A 389 -16.06 7.66 -110.47
N HIS A 390 -15.26 7.17 -109.52
CA HIS A 390 -13.94 7.75 -109.27
C HIS A 390 -12.91 6.66 -108.90
N ILE A 391 -12.10 6.25 -109.87
CA ILE A 391 -10.82 5.57 -109.61
C ILE A 391 -9.72 6.29 -110.39
N GLY A 392 -8.67 6.69 -109.65
CA GLY A 392 -7.30 6.90 -110.13
C GLY A 392 -6.56 8.03 -109.39
N PRO A 393 -5.26 7.92 -109.06
CA PRO A 393 -4.41 6.72 -108.91
C PRO A 393 -3.50 6.77 -107.65
N THR A 394 -3.44 5.70 -106.83
CA THR A 394 -2.21 5.15 -106.18
C THR A 394 -2.57 4.08 -105.13
N GLY A 395 -1.97 2.88 -105.27
CA GLY A 395 -1.82 1.82 -104.26
C GLY A 395 -3.12 1.06 -103.89
N GLY A 396 -3.36 -0.20 -104.24
CA GLY A 396 -2.43 -1.30 -104.49
C GLY A 396 -2.66 -2.42 -103.47
N GLY A 397 -3.83 -3.09 -103.54
CA GLY A 397 -4.06 -4.50 -103.18
C GLY A 397 -3.96 -4.97 -101.72
N PRO A 398 -4.96 -5.69 -101.18
CA PRO A 398 -4.79 -6.52 -99.99
C PRO A 398 -4.26 -7.92 -100.38
N VAL A 399 -3.31 -8.44 -99.61
CA VAL A 399 -2.84 -9.83 -99.69
C VAL A 399 -3.07 -10.53 -98.35
N LEU A 400 -3.60 -11.74 -98.47
CA LEU A 400 -3.89 -12.76 -97.46
C LEU A 400 -2.84 -12.96 -96.36
N GLN A 401 -3.30 -13.25 -95.12
CA GLN A 401 -3.04 -14.54 -94.48
C GLN A 401 -3.92 -14.82 -93.23
N MET A 402 -4.57 -16.00 -93.25
CA MET A 402 -5.00 -16.80 -92.09
C MET A 402 -3.75 -17.24 -91.29
N PHE A 403 -3.79 -17.54 -89.98
CA PHE A 403 -4.35 -18.74 -89.32
C PHE A 403 -4.37 -18.49 -87.79
N HIS A 404 -5.50 -18.81 -87.11
CA HIS A 404 -5.67 -19.93 -86.13
C HIS A 404 -4.71 -19.93 -84.92
N SER A 405 -5.04 -20.31 -83.69
CA SER A 405 -6.25 -20.65 -82.93
C SER A 405 -5.71 -21.29 -81.62
N VAL A 406 -6.47 -21.22 -80.50
CA VAL A 406 -6.43 -22.20 -79.37
C VAL A 406 -5.18 -22.07 -78.45
N SER A 407 -5.20 -22.22 -77.13
CA SER A 407 -6.15 -22.77 -76.15
C SER A 407 -5.97 -22.13 -74.77
N PHE A 408 -7.01 -22.27 -73.95
CA PHE A 408 -6.99 -22.29 -72.48
C PHE A 408 -5.88 -23.19 -71.90
N TYR A 409 -5.33 -22.84 -70.73
CA TYR A 409 -5.41 -23.68 -69.52
C TYR A 409 -5.08 -22.89 -68.23
N PHE A 410 -5.80 -23.27 -67.18
CA PHE A 410 -5.64 -22.96 -65.75
C PHE A 410 -4.20 -23.13 -65.23
N GLU A 411 -3.81 -22.35 -64.21
CA GLU A 411 -3.08 -22.95 -63.07
C GLU A 411 -3.18 -22.15 -61.75
N LYS A 412 -3.32 -22.92 -60.66
CA LYS A 412 -3.30 -22.51 -59.25
C LYS A 412 -1.85 -22.47 -58.74
N GLN A 413 -1.63 -21.56 -57.79
CA GLN A 413 -0.67 -21.57 -56.65
C GLN A 413 0.55 -22.51 -56.66
N THR A 414 1.72 -21.95 -56.32
CA THR A 414 2.49 -22.37 -55.11
C THR A 414 3.67 -21.43 -54.79
N TYR A 415 3.95 -21.36 -53.50
CA TYR A 415 5.07 -20.71 -52.79
C TYR A 415 6.48 -21.09 -53.31
N ARG A 416 7.39 -20.10 -53.39
CA ARG A 416 8.76 -20.20 -52.82
C ARG A 416 9.59 -18.90 -52.90
N LYS A 417 10.01 -18.43 -51.71
CA LYS A 417 11.36 -18.03 -51.26
C LYS A 417 12.21 -17.01 -52.04
N ARG A 418 12.74 -16.06 -51.22
CA ARG A 418 13.94 -15.18 -51.35
C ARG A 418 13.73 -13.95 -52.24
N PHE A 419 14.07 -12.71 -51.85
CA PHE A 419 15.11 -12.19 -50.95
C PHE A 419 14.58 -10.96 -50.18
N LEU A 420 14.73 -10.96 -48.85
CA LEU A 420 14.78 -9.77 -48.01
C LEU A 420 16.17 -9.78 -47.38
N ILE A 421 17.04 -8.88 -47.82
CA ILE A 421 18.25 -8.48 -47.10
C ILE A 421 18.26 -6.96 -47.18
N GLY A 422 18.26 -6.31 -46.01
CA GLY A 422 18.56 -4.89 -45.87
C GLY A 422 17.41 -4.02 -45.40
N ALA A 423 16.89 -4.28 -44.20
CA ALA A 423 16.16 -3.25 -43.43
C ALA A 423 16.13 -3.47 -41.89
N ASP A 424 16.66 -4.56 -41.34
CA ASP A 424 16.58 -4.88 -39.90
C ASP A 424 17.86 -4.59 -39.10
N ALA A 425 18.62 -3.54 -39.46
CA ALA A 425 19.83 -3.16 -38.71
C ALA A 425 19.85 -1.71 -38.24
N LYS A 426 18.72 -0.97 -38.34
CA LYS A 426 18.63 0.42 -37.84
C LYS A 426 17.55 0.67 -36.79
N MET A 427 16.60 -0.24 -36.63
CA MET A 427 15.58 -0.15 -35.57
C MET A 427 16.04 -0.73 -34.23
N ALA A 428 17.19 -1.43 -34.18
CA ALA A 428 17.69 -2.09 -32.98
C ALA A 428 18.81 -1.30 -32.25
N GLU A 429 19.25 -0.16 -32.78
CA GLU A 429 20.27 0.71 -32.15
C GLU A 429 19.70 2.05 -31.64
N GLU A 430 18.45 2.40 -31.95
CA GLU A 430 17.82 3.65 -31.49
C GLU A 430 16.86 3.47 -30.30
N GLU A 431 16.57 2.24 -29.87
CA GLU A 431 15.82 1.94 -28.62
C GLU A 431 16.74 1.77 -27.39
N SER A 432 18.06 1.90 -27.53
CA SER A 432 19.01 1.64 -26.43
C SER A 432 19.54 2.90 -25.72
N GLN A 433 18.95 4.07 -25.91
CA GLN A 433 19.43 5.29 -25.26
C GLN A 433 18.28 6.07 -24.61
N PHE A 434 18.34 6.11 -23.27
CA PHE A 434 17.54 6.91 -22.32
C PHE A 434 16.22 6.32 -21.80
N GLU A 435 16.33 5.21 -21.07
CA GLU A 435 15.77 5.12 -19.72
C GLU A 435 16.81 4.43 -18.83
N GLU A 436 17.75 5.21 -18.29
CA GLU A 436 18.57 4.76 -17.17
C GLU A 436 17.65 4.76 -15.94
N PHE A 437 16.73 3.79 -15.85
CA PHE A 437 16.07 3.49 -14.59
C PHE A 437 17.20 3.17 -13.61
N GLU A 438 17.41 4.05 -12.64
CA GLU A 438 18.32 3.79 -11.54
C GLU A 438 17.86 2.45 -10.94
N GLN A 439 18.61 1.38 -11.20
CA GLN A 439 18.25 0.04 -10.76
C GLN A 439 18.39 0.05 -9.23
N ILE A 440 17.28 0.31 -8.54
CA ILE A 440 17.28 0.38 -7.07
C ILE A 440 17.52 -1.04 -6.57
N ASP A 441 18.72 -1.27 -6.04
CA ASP A 441 19.07 -2.55 -5.44
C ASP A 441 18.32 -2.78 -4.13
N PHE A 442 18.06 -4.05 -3.84
CA PHE A 442 17.49 -4.51 -2.58
C PHE A 442 18.56 -4.50 -1.47
N LEU A 443 18.36 -3.68 -0.44
CA LEU A 443 19.37 -3.39 0.59
C LEU A 443 19.27 -4.35 1.79
N ARG A 444 19.42 -5.66 1.55
CA ARG A 444 19.25 -6.74 2.54
C ARG A 444 19.80 -6.41 3.93
N ASP A 445 21.07 -6.04 4.04
CA ASP A 445 21.73 -5.83 5.34
C ASP A 445 21.20 -4.62 6.11
N ARG A 446 20.57 -3.65 5.43
CA ARG A 446 19.89 -2.53 6.10
C ARG A 446 18.57 -2.98 6.68
N HIS A 447 17.82 -3.85 5.98
CA HIS A 447 16.60 -4.46 6.50
C HIS A 447 16.87 -5.36 7.71
N VAL A 448 17.95 -6.15 7.69
CA VAL A 448 18.39 -6.94 8.86
C VAL A 448 18.61 -6.04 10.06
N ARG A 449 19.41 -4.97 9.90
CA ARG A 449 19.64 -3.99 10.97
C ARG A 449 18.36 -3.29 11.41
N PHE A 450 17.41 -3.05 10.50
CA PHE A 450 16.13 -2.40 10.80
C PHE A 450 15.35 -3.23 11.80
N PHE A 451 15.17 -4.52 11.52
CA PHE A 451 14.49 -5.43 12.44
C PHE A 451 15.26 -5.66 13.74
N GLN A 452 16.60 -5.70 13.72
CA GLN A 452 17.38 -5.74 14.97
C GLN A 452 17.06 -4.55 15.89
N ARG A 453 16.97 -3.33 15.34
CA ARG A 453 16.58 -2.13 16.11
C ARG A 453 15.13 -2.23 16.60
N THR A 454 14.22 -2.76 15.78
CA THR A 454 12.82 -3.00 16.18
C THR A 454 12.70 -3.92 17.39
N LEU A 455 13.55 -4.93 17.50
CA LEU A 455 13.56 -5.89 18.61
C LEU A 455 14.26 -5.38 19.88
N GLN A 456 14.92 -4.23 19.82
CA GLN A 456 15.62 -3.61 20.95
C GLN A 456 14.72 -2.64 21.69
N VAL A 457 14.79 -1.35 21.33
CA VAL A 457 14.09 -0.25 22.00
C VAL A 457 13.42 0.59 20.93
N LEU A 458 12.15 0.91 21.18
CA LEU A 458 11.37 1.80 20.33
C LEU A 458 11.26 3.19 20.98
N PRO A 459 11.37 4.29 20.22
CA PRO A 459 11.07 5.63 20.72
C PRO A 459 9.64 5.77 21.27
N GLU A 460 9.42 6.70 22.21
CA GLU A 460 8.13 6.94 22.86
C GLU A 460 6.98 7.22 21.88
N ARG A 461 7.26 7.79 20.70
CA ARG A 461 6.26 7.99 19.63
C ARG A 461 5.52 6.71 19.21
N TYR A 462 6.05 5.53 19.55
CA TYR A 462 5.43 4.23 19.32
C TYR A 462 4.65 3.71 20.54
N ALA A 463 4.39 4.53 21.56
CA ALA A 463 3.65 4.14 22.77
C ALA A 463 2.23 3.61 22.46
N SER A 464 1.61 4.09 21.36
CA SER A 464 0.33 3.56 20.87
C SER A 464 0.38 2.08 20.45
N LEU A 465 1.57 1.52 20.25
CA LEU A 465 1.80 0.12 19.92
C LEU A 465 2.05 -0.75 21.16
N GLU A 466 2.02 -0.20 22.37
CA GLU A 466 2.35 -0.93 23.60
C GLU A 466 1.53 -2.22 23.74
N THR A 467 0.21 -2.16 23.56
CA THR A 467 -0.69 -3.33 23.67
C THR A 467 -0.60 -4.29 22.50
N THR A 468 0.20 -3.99 21.46
CA THR A 468 0.40 -4.82 20.27
C THR A 468 1.87 -5.13 19.98
N ARG A 469 2.75 -4.94 20.98
CA ARG A 469 4.21 -5.18 20.84
C ARG A 469 4.56 -6.57 20.35
N LEU A 470 3.81 -7.60 20.74
CA LEU A 470 4.02 -8.97 20.24
C LEU A 470 3.83 -9.07 18.72
N THR A 471 2.91 -8.32 18.12
CA THR A 471 2.77 -8.23 16.65
C THR A 471 3.94 -7.50 16.01
N ILE A 472 4.46 -6.44 16.63
CA ILE A 472 5.66 -5.73 16.16
C ILE A 472 6.89 -6.65 16.18
N ILE A 473 7.02 -7.46 17.23
CA ILE A 473 8.07 -8.46 17.36
C ILE A 473 7.89 -9.57 16.33
N PHE A 474 6.66 -10.03 16.07
CA PHE A 474 6.38 -10.96 14.97
C PHE A 474 6.85 -10.41 13.62
N PHE A 475 6.55 -9.15 13.28
CA PHE A 475 7.02 -8.54 12.03
C PHE A 475 8.54 -8.55 11.91
N ALA A 476 9.24 -8.25 13.01
CA ALA A 476 10.70 -8.24 13.01
C ALA A 476 11.32 -9.65 12.99
N LEU A 477 10.77 -10.60 13.76
CA LEU A 477 11.23 -11.99 13.76
C LEU A 477 10.97 -12.68 12.43
N SER A 478 9.75 -12.56 11.90
CA SER A 478 9.39 -13.13 10.60
C SER A 478 10.14 -12.42 9.47
N GLY A 479 10.36 -11.11 9.56
CA GLY A 479 11.21 -10.37 8.62
C GLY A 479 12.66 -10.84 8.62
N LEU A 480 13.27 -11.06 9.78
CA LEU A 480 14.59 -11.67 9.89
C LEU A 480 14.62 -13.10 9.36
N ASP A 481 13.55 -13.88 9.54
CA ASP A 481 13.44 -15.22 8.97
C ASP A 481 13.35 -15.19 7.44
N VAL A 482 12.54 -14.30 6.86
CA VAL A 482 12.47 -14.09 5.41
C VAL A 482 13.84 -13.71 4.84
N LEU A 483 14.62 -12.92 5.56
CA LEU A 483 15.98 -12.52 5.18
C LEU A 483 17.03 -13.60 5.44
N ASP A 484 16.66 -14.73 6.04
CA ASP A 484 17.59 -15.74 6.57
C ASP A 484 18.68 -15.14 7.48
N ALA A 485 18.22 -14.47 8.55
CA ALA A 485 19.07 -13.73 9.48
C ALA A 485 18.63 -13.89 10.95
N LEU A 486 17.97 -15.01 11.31
CA LEU A 486 17.55 -15.29 12.69
C LEU A 486 18.72 -15.60 13.65
N ASP A 487 19.94 -15.75 13.14
CA ASP A 487 21.18 -15.94 13.89
C ASP A 487 21.64 -14.65 14.61
N VAL A 488 21.17 -13.48 14.17
CA VAL A 488 21.60 -12.18 14.72
C VAL A 488 20.94 -11.80 16.06
N ILE A 489 20.08 -12.67 16.60
CA ILE A 489 19.31 -12.46 17.83
C ILE A 489 19.47 -13.64 18.80
N ASP A 490 19.30 -13.38 20.11
CA ASP A 490 19.21 -14.46 21.09
C ASP A 490 17.79 -15.06 21.09
N ARG A 491 17.65 -16.19 20.38
CA ARG A 491 16.37 -16.90 20.27
C ARG A 491 15.83 -17.34 21.62
N LYS A 492 16.68 -17.72 22.58
CA LYS A 492 16.23 -18.23 23.88
C LYS A 492 15.60 -17.12 24.70
N THR A 493 16.23 -15.94 24.74
CA THR A 493 15.67 -14.77 25.42
C THR A 493 14.33 -14.37 24.82
N MET A 494 14.21 -14.40 23.49
CA MET A 494 12.93 -14.08 22.82
C MET A 494 11.84 -15.10 23.12
N ILE A 495 12.16 -16.40 23.12
CA ILE A 495 11.22 -17.47 23.50
C ILE A 495 10.73 -17.25 24.93
N GLU A 496 11.63 -17.00 25.90
CA GLU A 496 11.22 -16.73 27.29
C GLU A 496 10.36 -15.46 27.41
N TRP A 497 10.69 -14.40 26.68
CA TRP A 497 9.87 -13.19 26.67
C TRP A 497 8.47 -13.46 26.11
N ILE A 498 8.33 -14.18 25.00
CA ILE A 498 7.03 -14.52 24.42
C ILE A 498 6.22 -15.39 25.38
N TYR A 499 6.84 -16.40 26.00
CA TYR A 499 6.14 -17.24 26.98
C TYR A 499 5.72 -16.49 28.23
N SER A 500 6.41 -15.42 28.61
CA SER A 500 5.97 -14.55 29.71
C SER A 500 4.66 -13.83 29.44
N LEU A 501 4.26 -13.73 28.17
CA LEU A 501 3.00 -13.11 27.75
C LEU A 501 1.84 -14.10 27.70
N GLN A 502 2.08 -15.39 27.86
CA GLN A 502 1.00 -16.37 27.91
C GLN A 502 0.14 -16.14 29.17
N VAL A 503 -1.17 -16.05 28.97
CA VAL A 503 -2.19 -16.05 30.02
C VAL A 503 -2.55 -17.51 30.27
N LEU A 504 -1.95 -18.07 31.32
CA LEU A 504 -2.18 -19.44 31.76
C LEU A 504 -3.44 -19.53 32.63
N PRO A 505 -4.08 -20.72 32.70
CA PRO A 505 -5.17 -20.94 33.62
C PRO A 505 -4.70 -20.80 35.07
N THR A 506 -5.56 -20.24 35.93
CA THR A 506 -5.40 -20.23 37.38
C THR A 506 -5.51 -21.66 37.94
N GLU A 507 -5.10 -21.87 39.20
CA GLU A 507 -5.17 -23.21 39.84
C GLU A 507 -6.59 -23.80 39.87
N ASP A 508 -7.61 -22.95 39.93
CA ASP A 508 -9.03 -23.32 39.89
C ASP A 508 -9.64 -23.30 38.48
N GLU A 509 -8.82 -23.02 37.45
CA GLU A 509 -9.20 -22.91 36.04
C GLU A 509 -10.34 -21.90 35.76
N ALA A 510 -10.60 -20.97 36.68
CA ALA A 510 -11.72 -20.03 36.59
C ALA A 510 -11.59 -19.02 35.42
N ASN A 511 -10.39 -18.80 34.89
CA ASN A 511 -10.09 -17.87 33.81
C ASN A 511 -9.87 -18.53 32.44
N LEU A 512 -10.29 -19.79 32.23
CA LEU A 512 -10.08 -20.50 30.94
C LEU A 512 -10.56 -19.72 29.72
N SER A 513 -11.70 -19.01 29.83
CA SER A 513 -12.25 -18.17 28.75
C SER A 513 -11.41 -16.93 28.41
N ARG A 514 -10.36 -16.65 29.19
CA ARG A 514 -9.47 -15.49 29.04
C ARG A 514 -8.05 -15.88 28.66
N CYS A 515 -7.75 -17.17 28.52
CA CYS A 515 -6.42 -17.66 28.22
C CYS A 515 -6.02 -17.38 26.75
N GLY A 516 -4.71 -17.34 26.50
CA GLY A 516 -4.13 -16.92 25.22
C GLY A 516 -2.81 -16.20 25.44
N PHE A 517 -2.47 -15.21 24.62
CA PHE A 517 -1.29 -14.36 24.82
C PHE A 517 -1.67 -12.88 24.95
N ARG A 518 -0.96 -12.17 25.82
CA ARG A 518 -0.99 -10.70 25.92
C ARG A 518 -0.16 -10.09 24.79
N GLY A 519 -0.44 -8.83 24.44
CA GLY A 519 0.41 -8.11 23.49
C GLY A 519 1.69 -7.53 24.10
N SER A 520 1.70 -7.29 25.41
CA SER A 520 2.86 -6.88 26.21
C SER A 520 2.61 -7.10 27.71
N SER A 521 3.56 -6.67 28.54
CA SER A 521 3.45 -6.68 30.01
C SER A 521 2.80 -5.42 30.62
N HIS A 522 2.08 -4.61 29.83
CA HIS A 522 1.53 -3.31 30.26
C HIS A 522 0.58 -3.38 31.47
N ILE A 523 -0.07 -4.53 31.71
CA ILE A 523 -0.96 -4.75 32.86
C ILE A 523 -0.18 -4.78 34.18
N GLY A 524 1.14 -5.01 34.15
CA GLY A 524 1.98 -5.08 35.35
C GLY A 524 1.96 -6.44 36.06
N ILE A 525 1.51 -7.50 35.36
CA ILE A 525 1.65 -8.88 35.86
C ILE A 525 3.15 -9.21 36.02
N PRO A 526 3.58 -9.80 37.16
CA PRO A 526 4.97 -10.19 37.35
C PRO A 526 5.47 -11.11 36.24
N TYR A 527 6.70 -10.89 35.78
CA TYR A 527 7.32 -11.72 34.76
C TYR A 527 7.38 -13.18 35.23
N SER A 528 6.68 -14.07 34.54
CA SER A 528 6.68 -15.50 34.84
C SER A 528 6.56 -16.30 33.55
N THR A 529 7.34 -17.37 33.42
CA THR A 529 7.27 -18.28 32.27
C THR A 529 6.85 -19.70 32.64
N LYS A 530 6.54 -19.94 33.93
CA LYS A 530 6.22 -21.24 34.52
C LYS A 530 5.21 -21.10 35.68
N GLY A 531 4.55 -22.20 36.03
CA GLY A 531 3.58 -22.24 37.12
C GLY A 531 2.16 -21.83 36.69
N PRO A 532 1.19 -21.87 37.61
CA PRO A 532 -0.18 -21.49 37.32
C PRO A 532 -0.29 -19.99 37.01
N GLY A 533 -1.37 -19.61 36.31
CA GLY A 533 -1.70 -18.22 36.03
C GLY A 533 -1.97 -17.43 37.31
N VAL A 534 -1.59 -16.15 37.29
CA VAL A 534 -1.92 -15.21 38.37
C VAL A 534 -3.30 -14.62 38.10
N LEU A 535 -4.23 -14.78 39.04
CA LEU A 535 -5.56 -14.17 38.92
C LEU A 535 -5.44 -12.64 38.92
N HIS A 536 -5.92 -12.00 37.85
CA HIS A 536 -6.02 -10.55 37.77
C HIS A 536 -7.33 -10.13 37.08
N PRO A 537 -8.06 -9.11 37.59
CA PRO A 537 -9.41 -8.78 37.12
C PRO A 537 -9.51 -8.45 35.63
N TYR A 538 -8.46 -7.84 35.05
CA TYR A 538 -8.44 -7.36 33.66
C TYR A 538 -7.41 -8.05 32.78
N ASP A 539 -6.84 -9.15 33.25
CA ASP A 539 -5.82 -9.87 32.48
C ASP A 539 -6.45 -10.93 31.59
N SER A 540 -6.26 -10.79 30.28
CA SER A 540 -6.80 -11.68 29.26
C SER A 540 -5.88 -11.72 28.03
N GLY A 541 -6.00 -12.81 27.27
CA GLY A 541 -5.39 -12.94 25.97
C GLY A 541 -6.11 -12.12 24.92
N HIS A 542 -5.38 -11.73 23.87
CA HIS A 542 -5.92 -11.09 22.69
C HIS A 542 -5.69 -11.98 21.47
N VAL A 543 -6.71 -12.25 20.65
CA VAL A 543 -6.65 -13.26 19.57
C VAL A 543 -5.50 -13.04 18.58
N ALA A 544 -5.26 -11.79 18.15
CA ALA A 544 -4.13 -11.47 17.28
C ALA A 544 -2.76 -11.67 17.96
N MET A 545 -2.70 -11.53 19.28
CA MET A 545 -1.48 -11.75 20.07
C MET A 545 -1.25 -13.25 20.29
N THR A 546 -2.31 -14.04 20.50
CA THR A 546 -2.21 -15.51 20.51
C THR A 546 -1.70 -16.02 19.15
N TYR A 547 -2.27 -15.53 18.05
CA TYR A 547 -1.79 -15.85 16.70
C TYR A 547 -0.31 -15.49 16.51
N THR A 548 0.06 -14.22 16.72
CA THR A 548 1.44 -13.75 16.48
C THR A 548 2.44 -14.33 17.47
N GLY A 549 2.04 -14.64 18.70
CA GLY A 549 2.85 -15.34 19.69
C GLY A 549 3.20 -16.76 19.25
N LEU A 550 2.20 -17.55 18.83
CA LEU A 550 2.43 -18.89 18.30
C LEU A 550 3.30 -18.89 17.04
N CYS A 551 3.04 -17.98 16.08
CA CYS A 551 3.90 -17.83 14.92
C CYS A 551 5.34 -17.49 15.31
N SER A 552 5.53 -16.55 16.25
CA SER A 552 6.86 -16.15 16.70
C SER A 552 7.62 -17.30 17.36
N LEU A 553 6.96 -18.11 18.19
CA LEU A 553 7.55 -19.30 18.81
C LEU A 553 8.01 -20.32 17.75
N VAL A 554 7.15 -20.64 16.78
CA VAL A 554 7.48 -21.55 15.67
C VAL A 554 8.61 -21.00 14.81
N ILE A 555 8.60 -19.71 14.49
CA ILE A 555 9.69 -19.05 13.73
C ILE A 555 11.02 -19.23 14.45
N LEU A 556 11.04 -19.07 15.79
CA LEU A 556 12.23 -19.23 16.62
C LEU A 556 12.67 -20.69 16.79
N GLY A 557 11.86 -21.66 16.35
CA GLY A 557 12.14 -23.10 16.42
C GLY A 557 11.68 -23.77 17.71
N ASP A 558 10.80 -23.12 18.48
CA ASP A 558 10.18 -23.73 19.66
C ASP A 558 9.20 -24.85 19.27
N ASP A 559 8.97 -25.80 20.17
CA ASP A 559 8.12 -26.98 19.94
C ASP A 559 6.68 -26.82 20.44
N LEU A 560 6.35 -25.65 21.00
CA LEU A 560 5.07 -25.31 21.60
C LEU A 560 4.67 -26.20 22.79
N SER A 561 5.61 -26.93 23.40
CA SER A 561 5.35 -27.83 24.53
C SER A 561 4.87 -27.12 25.80
N ARG A 562 5.23 -25.83 25.96
CA ARG A 562 4.82 -24.98 27.09
C ARG A 562 3.57 -24.16 26.78
N VAL A 563 3.01 -24.28 25.58
CA VAL A 563 1.73 -23.66 25.26
C VAL A 563 0.64 -24.52 25.89
N ASP A 564 -0.19 -23.93 26.73
CA ASP A 564 -1.42 -24.58 27.17
C ASP A 564 -2.44 -24.51 26.02
N LYS A 565 -2.38 -25.54 25.17
CA LYS A 565 -3.20 -25.62 23.96
C LYS A 565 -4.68 -25.61 24.29
N GLN A 566 -5.09 -26.33 25.32
CA GLN A 566 -6.51 -26.45 25.69
C GLN A 566 -7.04 -25.14 26.27
N ALA A 567 -6.25 -24.44 27.08
CA ALA A 567 -6.60 -23.11 27.56
C ALA A 567 -6.69 -22.09 26.41
N CYS A 568 -5.73 -22.11 25.46
CA CYS A 568 -5.80 -21.24 24.27
C CYS A 568 -7.06 -21.49 23.44
N LEU A 569 -7.45 -22.75 23.22
CA LEU A 569 -8.66 -23.11 22.48
C LEU A 569 -9.95 -22.77 23.25
N ALA A 570 -9.94 -22.88 24.58
CA ALA A 570 -11.05 -22.45 25.43
C ALA A 570 -11.25 -20.93 25.38
N GLY A 571 -10.16 -20.16 25.46
CA GLY A 571 -10.18 -18.73 25.25
C GLY A 571 -10.69 -18.37 23.85
N LEU A 572 -10.21 -19.07 22.82
CA LEU A 572 -10.65 -18.83 21.44
C LEU A 572 -12.15 -19.07 21.23
N ARG A 573 -12.70 -20.16 21.76
CA ARG A 573 -14.15 -20.44 21.71
C ARG A 573 -14.97 -19.34 22.36
N ALA A 574 -14.50 -18.77 23.47
CA ALA A 574 -15.20 -17.71 24.19
C ALA A 574 -15.28 -16.39 23.40
N LEU A 575 -14.43 -16.21 22.39
CA LEU A 575 -14.41 -15.01 21.55
C LEU A 575 -15.38 -15.08 20.36
N GLN A 576 -15.88 -16.27 20.00
CA GLN A 576 -16.76 -16.41 18.84
C GLN A 576 -18.19 -15.94 19.16
N LEU A 577 -18.77 -15.18 18.24
CA LEU A 577 -20.11 -14.64 18.31
C LEU A 577 -21.13 -15.55 17.62
N GLU A 578 -22.41 -15.26 17.84
CA GLU A 578 -23.51 -16.04 17.27
C GLU A 578 -23.51 -16.05 15.73
N ASP A 579 -23.07 -14.95 15.12
CA ASP A 579 -22.95 -14.76 13.66
C ASP A 579 -21.72 -15.44 13.04
N GLY A 580 -20.85 -16.02 13.87
CA GLY A 580 -19.64 -16.72 13.45
C GLY A 580 -18.36 -15.88 13.44
N SER A 581 -18.47 -14.56 13.56
CA SER A 581 -17.31 -13.67 13.75
C SER A 581 -16.73 -13.77 15.15
N PHE A 582 -15.59 -13.11 15.39
CA PHE A 582 -14.87 -13.17 16.66
C PHE A 582 -14.65 -11.77 17.22
N TYR A 583 -14.73 -11.62 18.53
CA TYR A 583 -14.07 -10.53 19.24
C TYR A 583 -12.56 -10.77 19.34
N ALA A 584 -11.83 -9.70 19.66
CA ALA A 584 -10.40 -9.73 19.90
C ALA A 584 -10.06 -10.19 21.33
N VAL A 585 -10.88 -9.79 22.31
CA VAL A 585 -10.70 -10.01 23.74
C VAL A 585 -12.03 -10.38 24.41
N PRO A 586 -12.03 -11.15 25.52
CA PRO A 586 -13.26 -11.62 26.16
C PRO A 586 -14.06 -10.50 26.84
N GLU A 587 -13.43 -9.35 27.12
CA GLU A 587 -14.11 -8.16 27.66
C GLU A 587 -15.01 -7.46 26.62
N GLY A 588 -14.89 -7.82 25.34
CA GLY A 588 -15.60 -7.23 24.21
C GLY A 588 -14.74 -6.25 23.40
N SER A 589 -14.92 -6.24 22.09
CA SER A 589 -14.23 -5.37 21.14
C SER A 589 -15.07 -5.18 19.87
N GLU A 590 -14.50 -4.65 18.79
CA GLU A 590 -15.06 -4.86 17.46
C GLU A 590 -14.95 -6.33 17.02
N ASN A 591 -15.77 -6.74 16.05
CA ASN A 591 -15.75 -8.07 15.45
C ASN A 591 -15.71 -7.97 13.93
N ASP A 592 -14.77 -8.68 13.30
CA ASP A 592 -14.67 -8.80 11.84
C ASP A 592 -13.74 -9.94 11.39
N ILE A 593 -13.59 -10.07 10.07
CA ILE A 593 -12.80 -11.11 9.42
C ILE A 593 -11.31 -11.17 9.85
N ARG A 594 -10.70 -10.11 10.40
CA ARG A 594 -9.33 -10.22 10.97
C ARG A 594 -9.26 -11.31 12.03
N PHE A 595 -10.25 -11.34 12.91
CA PHE A 595 -10.24 -12.21 14.06
C PHE A 595 -10.62 -13.65 13.68
N ILE A 596 -11.40 -13.83 12.60
CA ILE A 596 -11.58 -15.15 11.98
C ILE A 596 -10.24 -15.68 11.44
N TYR A 597 -9.45 -14.85 10.75
CA TYR A 597 -8.12 -15.25 10.28
C TYR A 597 -7.17 -15.63 11.41
N CYS A 598 -7.14 -14.83 12.48
CA CYS A 598 -6.35 -15.16 13.67
C CYS A 598 -6.80 -16.49 14.28
N ALA A 599 -8.11 -16.69 14.44
CA ALA A 599 -8.66 -17.92 14.98
C ALA A 599 -8.33 -19.15 14.11
N ALA A 600 -8.48 -19.04 12.79
CA ALA A 600 -8.18 -20.12 11.86
C ALA A 600 -6.69 -20.48 11.89
N SER A 601 -5.82 -19.47 11.99
CA SER A 601 -4.38 -19.67 12.11
C SER A 601 -3.98 -20.34 13.43
N ILE A 602 -4.61 -19.97 14.54
CA ILE A 602 -4.41 -20.61 15.85
C ILE A 602 -4.84 -22.08 15.80
N CYS A 603 -6.07 -22.37 15.36
CA CYS A 603 -6.58 -23.74 15.23
C CYS A 603 -5.68 -24.58 14.32
N TYR A 604 -5.24 -24.02 13.19
CA TYR A 604 -4.31 -24.69 12.28
C TYR A 604 -2.98 -25.03 12.97
N MET A 605 -2.31 -24.05 13.58
CA MET A 605 -1.01 -24.28 14.23
C MET A 605 -1.08 -25.25 15.41
N LEU A 606 -2.19 -25.26 16.15
CA LEU A 606 -2.40 -26.18 17.27
C LEU A 606 -2.93 -27.56 16.86
N ASP A 607 -3.22 -27.76 15.57
CA ASP A 607 -3.80 -28.99 15.00
C ASP A 607 -5.14 -29.40 15.62
N ASP A 608 -5.93 -28.42 16.06
CA ASP A 608 -7.18 -28.63 16.78
C ASP A 608 -8.19 -27.54 16.43
N TRP A 609 -9.26 -27.92 15.73
CA TRP A 609 -10.33 -27.03 15.30
C TRP A 609 -11.45 -26.88 16.32
N SER A 610 -11.36 -27.51 17.50
CA SER A 610 -12.32 -27.32 18.58
C SER A 610 -12.35 -25.89 19.13
N GLY A 611 -11.37 -25.06 18.77
CA GLY A 611 -11.31 -23.64 19.13
C GLY A 611 -12.38 -22.75 18.47
N MET A 612 -13.14 -23.27 17.49
CA MET A 612 -14.20 -22.53 16.80
C MET A 612 -15.32 -23.41 16.27
N ASP A 613 -16.52 -22.84 16.14
CA ASP A 613 -17.55 -23.29 15.20
C ASP A 613 -17.14 -22.87 13.79
N MET A 614 -16.50 -23.80 13.07
CA MET A 614 -16.01 -23.59 11.71
C MET A 614 -17.15 -23.26 10.73
N GLN A 615 -18.32 -23.88 10.90
CA GLN A 615 -19.42 -23.71 9.95
C GLN A 615 -19.97 -22.28 10.00
N LYS A 616 -20.17 -21.74 11.21
CA LYS A 616 -20.56 -20.33 11.37
C LYS A 616 -19.50 -19.36 10.87
N ALA A 617 -18.22 -19.66 11.08
CA ALA A 617 -17.15 -18.83 10.55
C ALA A 617 -17.16 -18.77 9.01
N ILE A 618 -17.42 -19.91 8.35
CA ILE A 618 -17.59 -19.98 6.89
C ILE A 618 -18.82 -19.18 6.44
N GLU A 619 -19.94 -19.27 7.16
CA GLU A 619 -21.15 -18.49 6.88
C GLU A 619 -20.90 -16.98 6.99
N TYR A 620 -20.16 -16.53 8.02
CA TYR A 620 -19.76 -15.13 8.14
C TYR A 620 -18.85 -14.67 6.98
N ILE A 621 -17.85 -15.48 6.62
CA ILE A 621 -16.94 -15.19 5.50
C ILE A 621 -17.75 -15.05 4.21
N THR A 622 -18.54 -16.07 3.86
CA THR A 622 -19.32 -16.09 2.61
C THR A 622 -20.35 -14.98 2.55
N GLY A 623 -21.01 -14.66 3.67
CA GLY A 623 -21.92 -13.51 3.78
C GLY A 623 -21.24 -12.14 3.65
N SER A 624 -19.91 -12.08 3.79
CA SER A 624 -19.12 -10.85 3.64
C SER A 624 -18.64 -10.59 2.20
N LEU A 625 -18.96 -11.48 1.25
CA LEU A 625 -18.70 -11.25 -0.17
C LEU A 625 -19.55 -10.08 -0.68
N SER A 626 -18.90 -9.02 -1.16
CA SER A 626 -19.57 -7.81 -1.63
C SER A 626 -20.03 -7.94 -3.09
N TYR A 627 -20.86 -6.99 -3.54
CA TYR A 627 -21.43 -6.99 -4.90
C TYR A 627 -20.36 -6.86 -6.01
N ASP A 628 -19.21 -6.27 -5.69
CA ASP A 628 -18.08 -6.12 -6.60
C ASP A 628 -17.13 -7.34 -6.56
N ASN A 629 -17.46 -8.35 -5.76
CA ASN A 629 -16.81 -9.66 -5.65
C ASN A 629 -15.47 -9.69 -4.91
N GLY A 630 -15.12 -8.65 -4.14
CA GLY A 630 -14.16 -8.77 -3.04
C GLY A 630 -14.87 -8.98 -1.70
N PHE A 631 -14.15 -9.38 -0.65
CA PHE A 631 -14.73 -9.48 0.70
C PHE A 631 -14.63 -8.15 1.43
N GLY A 632 -15.72 -7.75 2.06
CA GLY A 632 -15.75 -6.62 3.01
C GLY A 632 -15.41 -7.05 4.43
N GLN A 633 -15.37 -6.10 5.36
CA GLN A 633 -15.11 -6.37 6.78
C GLN A 633 -16.18 -7.29 7.40
N GLY A 634 -17.41 -7.20 6.89
CA GLY A 634 -18.58 -7.97 7.23
C GLY A 634 -19.65 -7.79 6.13
N ALA A 635 -20.81 -8.42 6.28
CA ALA A 635 -21.90 -8.34 5.32
C ALA A 635 -22.29 -6.89 4.97
N GLY A 636 -22.41 -6.61 3.66
CA GLY A 636 -22.81 -5.28 3.15
C GLY A 636 -21.74 -4.19 3.23
N ARG A 637 -20.51 -4.51 3.66
CA ARG A 637 -19.39 -3.54 3.71
C ARG A 637 -18.63 -3.48 2.38
N GLU A 638 -17.89 -2.38 2.21
CA GLU A 638 -16.99 -2.20 1.06
C GLU A 638 -15.92 -3.29 1.06
N SER A 639 -15.69 -3.91 -0.09
CA SER A 639 -14.65 -4.92 -0.26
C SER A 639 -13.25 -4.32 -0.09
N HIS A 640 -12.30 -5.12 0.40
CA HIS A 640 -10.96 -4.65 0.70
C HIS A 640 -9.91 -5.76 0.58
N GLY A 641 -8.70 -5.42 0.16
CA GLY A 641 -7.62 -6.40 -0.05
C GLY A 641 -7.25 -7.15 1.23
N GLY A 642 -7.19 -6.45 2.35
CA GLY A 642 -6.92 -7.07 3.67
C GLY A 642 -8.02 -8.03 4.13
N TRP A 643 -9.31 -7.66 3.99
CA TRP A 643 -10.41 -8.56 4.38
C TRP A 643 -10.52 -9.74 3.42
N THR A 644 -10.28 -9.52 2.13
CA THR A 644 -10.23 -10.56 1.10
C THR A 644 -9.10 -11.56 1.37
N TYR A 645 -7.91 -11.10 1.74
CA TYR A 645 -6.83 -11.97 2.20
C TYR A 645 -7.28 -12.83 3.39
N CYS A 646 -7.78 -12.19 4.45
CA CYS A 646 -8.18 -12.90 5.66
C CYS A 646 -9.27 -13.94 5.37
N ALA A 647 -10.25 -13.63 4.52
CA ALA A 647 -11.30 -14.56 4.09
C ALA A 647 -10.72 -15.77 3.35
N ILE A 648 -9.96 -15.53 2.27
CA ILE A 648 -9.41 -16.59 1.43
C ILE A 648 -8.40 -17.44 2.21
N ALA A 649 -7.47 -16.81 2.94
CA ALA A 649 -6.48 -17.51 3.74
C ALA A 649 -7.14 -18.37 4.84
N SER A 650 -8.20 -17.89 5.50
CA SER A 650 -8.95 -18.69 6.48
C SER A 650 -9.57 -19.92 5.84
N LEU A 651 -10.25 -19.77 4.69
CA LEU A 651 -10.85 -20.89 3.97
C LEU A 651 -9.80 -21.90 3.48
N CYS A 652 -8.63 -21.42 3.05
CA CYS A 652 -7.49 -22.27 2.70
C CYS A 652 -6.97 -23.06 3.90
N LEU A 653 -6.77 -22.41 5.06
CA LEU A 653 -6.31 -23.08 6.28
C LEU A 653 -7.31 -24.12 6.77
N MET A 654 -8.62 -23.84 6.66
CA MET A 654 -9.70 -24.78 6.97
C MET A 654 -9.76 -25.96 5.97
N GLY A 655 -9.14 -25.84 4.79
CA GLY A 655 -9.27 -26.82 3.70
C GLY A 655 -10.67 -26.82 3.06
N ARG A 656 -11.38 -25.67 3.07
CA ARG A 656 -12.79 -25.54 2.66
C ARG A 656 -13.02 -24.51 1.55
N LEU A 657 -11.97 -24.01 0.90
CA LEU A 657 -12.07 -22.96 -0.13
C LEU A 657 -13.04 -23.34 -1.26
N GLU A 658 -12.86 -24.49 -1.89
CA GLU A 658 -13.69 -24.93 -3.03
C GLU A 658 -15.08 -25.42 -2.61
N GLU A 659 -15.26 -25.74 -1.32
CA GLU A 659 -16.59 -26.08 -0.79
C GLU A 659 -17.40 -24.82 -0.47
N ALA A 660 -16.76 -23.82 0.12
CA ALA A 660 -17.40 -22.59 0.54
C ALA A 660 -17.73 -21.64 -0.62
N LEU A 661 -16.95 -21.70 -1.71
CA LEU A 661 -17.08 -20.80 -2.85
C LEU A 661 -17.15 -21.58 -4.16
N SER A 662 -18.18 -21.30 -4.96
CA SER A 662 -18.30 -21.90 -6.29
C SER A 662 -17.18 -21.43 -7.21
N GLN A 663 -16.86 -22.22 -8.24
CA GLN A 663 -15.88 -21.83 -9.26
C GLN A 663 -16.17 -20.45 -9.87
N ARG A 664 -17.45 -20.13 -10.07
CA ARG A 664 -17.88 -18.83 -10.59
C ARG A 664 -17.56 -17.67 -9.63
N GLU A 665 -17.70 -17.89 -8.33
CA GLU A 665 -17.34 -16.90 -7.31
C GLU A 665 -15.82 -16.74 -7.23
N LEU A 666 -15.07 -17.85 -7.24
CA LEU A 666 -13.61 -17.83 -7.28
C LEU A 666 -13.09 -17.04 -8.50
N ASP A 667 -13.65 -17.24 -9.69
CA ASP A 667 -13.27 -16.48 -10.90
C ASP A 667 -13.55 -14.98 -10.76
N ARG A 668 -14.63 -14.60 -10.08
CA ARG A 668 -14.97 -13.21 -9.81
C ARG A 668 -14.05 -12.58 -8.77
N ILE A 669 -13.69 -13.32 -7.73
CA ILE A 669 -12.73 -12.89 -6.71
C ILE A 669 -11.33 -12.73 -7.32
N ARG A 670 -10.89 -13.68 -8.16
CA ARG A 670 -9.65 -13.58 -8.95
C ARG A 670 -9.63 -12.29 -9.76
N ARG A 671 -10.73 -11.98 -10.47
CA ARG A 671 -10.88 -10.72 -11.23
C ARG A 671 -10.77 -9.51 -10.31
N TRP A 672 -11.45 -9.48 -9.18
CA TRP A 672 -11.40 -8.35 -8.26
C TRP A 672 -9.98 -8.11 -7.72
N CYS A 673 -9.29 -9.18 -7.33
CA CYS A 673 -7.93 -9.16 -6.79
C CYS A 673 -6.90 -8.71 -7.83
N ILE A 674 -6.94 -9.25 -9.06
CA ILE A 674 -5.95 -8.89 -10.09
C ILE A 674 -6.10 -7.43 -10.53
N MET A 675 -7.34 -6.91 -10.51
CA MET A 675 -7.63 -5.50 -10.80
C MET A 675 -7.09 -4.54 -9.73
N ARG A 676 -6.54 -5.04 -8.61
CA ARG A 676 -5.89 -4.20 -7.60
C ARG A 676 -4.48 -3.77 -8.00
N GLN A 677 -3.89 -4.38 -9.02
CA GLN A 677 -2.56 -3.99 -9.49
C GLN A 677 -2.63 -2.69 -10.29
N GLN A 678 -1.76 -1.74 -9.95
CA GLN A 678 -1.46 -0.54 -10.74
C GLN A 678 0.04 -0.57 -11.08
N SER A 679 0.89 0.06 -10.26
CA SER A 679 2.33 -0.20 -10.19
C SER A 679 2.61 -1.26 -9.14
N GLY A 680 2.32 -0.95 -7.87
CA GLY A 680 2.07 -1.92 -6.80
C GLY A 680 0.59 -2.30 -6.70
N PHE A 681 0.13 -2.63 -5.50
CA PHE A 681 -1.27 -2.98 -5.25
C PHE A 681 -1.94 -1.94 -4.34
N HIS A 682 -3.23 -1.68 -4.57
CA HIS A 682 -4.08 -0.92 -3.65
C HIS A 682 -5.13 -1.79 -2.97
N GLY A 683 -5.54 -1.43 -1.75
CA GLY A 683 -6.52 -2.20 -1.00
C GLY A 683 -7.93 -2.15 -1.56
N ARG A 684 -8.28 -1.09 -2.29
CA ARG A 684 -9.66 -0.81 -2.76
C ARG A 684 -9.68 -0.04 -4.08
N PRO A 685 -10.74 -0.16 -4.89
CA PRO A 685 -10.88 0.62 -6.12
C PRO A 685 -10.71 2.11 -5.86
N ASN A 686 -10.02 2.80 -6.77
CA ASN A 686 -9.77 4.25 -6.72
C ASN A 686 -9.00 4.76 -5.48
N LYS A 687 -8.28 3.90 -4.75
CA LYS A 687 -7.34 4.30 -3.69
C LYS A 687 -5.88 4.24 -4.17
N PRO A 688 -4.96 4.99 -3.55
CA PRO A 688 -3.54 4.89 -3.89
C PRO A 688 -3.00 3.50 -3.56
N VAL A 689 -1.96 3.08 -4.29
CA VAL A 689 -1.17 1.89 -3.99
C VAL A 689 -0.48 2.01 -2.63
N ASP A 690 -0.18 0.88 -2.00
CA ASP A 690 0.46 0.79 -0.69
C ASP A 690 1.24 -0.52 -0.61
N THR A 691 2.51 -0.45 -0.19
CA THR A 691 3.45 -1.57 -0.13
C THR A 691 2.87 -2.82 0.52
N CYS A 692 2.07 -2.68 1.59
CA CYS A 692 1.55 -3.85 2.30
C CYS A 692 0.61 -4.72 1.45
N TYR A 693 -0.08 -4.14 0.45
CA TYR A 693 -0.96 -4.91 -0.43
C TYR A 693 -0.21 -5.76 -1.44
N SER A 694 1.08 -5.52 -1.68
CA SER A 694 1.90 -6.44 -2.44
C SER A 694 1.98 -7.81 -1.75
N PHE A 695 1.80 -7.88 -0.43
CA PHE A 695 1.52 -9.13 0.28
C PHE A 695 0.03 -9.43 0.37
N TRP A 696 -0.81 -8.54 0.93
CA TRP A 696 -2.22 -8.90 1.17
C TRP A 696 -2.94 -9.38 -0.09
N VAL A 697 -2.84 -8.62 -1.17
CA VAL A 697 -3.45 -9.02 -2.46
C VAL A 697 -2.60 -10.06 -3.17
N GLY A 698 -1.27 -9.92 -3.15
CA GLY A 698 -0.35 -10.88 -3.79
C GLY A 698 -0.52 -12.31 -3.27
N ALA A 699 -0.53 -12.49 -1.94
CA ALA A 699 -0.75 -13.78 -1.30
C ALA A 699 -2.15 -14.33 -1.56
N THR A 700 -3.17 -13.47 -1.64
CA THR A 700 -4.52 -13.89 -2.07
C THR A 700 -4.49 -14.45 -3.49
N LEU A 701 -3.80 -13.76 -4.41
CA LEU A 701 -3.65 -14.21 -5.80
C LEU A 701 -2.84 -15.51 -5.90
N GLU A 702 -1.84 -15.70 -5.03
CA GLU A 702 -1.05 -16.93 -4.93
C GLU A 702 -1.93 -18.10 -4.47
N LEU A 703 -2.76 -17.88 -3.43
CA LEU A 703 -3.74 -18.88 -2.95
C LEU A 703 -4.82 -19.23 -3.98
N LEU A 704 -5.10 -18.32 -4.91
CA LEU A 704 -6.08 -18.50 -5.99
C LEU A 704 -5.45 -18.99 -7.31
N ASP A 705 -4.16 -19.29 -7.31
CA ASP A 705 -3.36 -19.77 -8.45
C ASP A 705 -3.43 -18.85 -9.69
N VAL A 706 -3.32 -17.54 -9.45
CA VAL A 706 -3.33 -16.52 -10.51
C VAL A 706 -2.27 -15.42 -10.33
N PHE A 707 -1.42 -15.49 -9.31
CA PHE A 707 -0.37 -14.49 -9.06
C PHE A 707 0.65 -14.43 -10.20
N GLN A 708 0.96 -15.56 -10.84
CA GLN A 708 1.84 -15.70 -12.00
C GLN A 708 1.41 -14.88 -13.22
N TYR A 709 0.15 -14.39 -13.26
CA TYR A 709 -0.36 -13.54 -14.33
C TYR A 709 -0.25 -12.04 -14.03
N THR A 710 0.33 -11.67 -12.89
CA THR A 710 0.55 -10.25 -12.51
C THR A 710 1.85 -9.71 -13.09
N ASN A 711 2.00 -8.39 -13.12
CA ASN A 711 3.24 -7.76 -13.58
C ASN A 711 4.27 -7.68 -12.43
N PHE A 712 5.23 -8.60 -12.40
CA PHE A 712 6.23 -8.66 -11.34
C PHE A 712 7.18 -7.45 -11.33
N ASP A 713 7.63 -6.99 -12.49
CA ASP A 713 8.61 -5.90 -12.59
C ASP A 713 8.07 -4.58 -12.04
N LYS A 714 6.81 -4.24 -12.35
CA LYS A 714 6.14 -3.05 -11.81
C LYS A 714 5.93 -3.16 -10.30
N ASN A 715 5.52 -4.32 -9.81
CA ASN A 715 5.32 -4.54 -8.38
C ASN A 715 6.65 -4.44 -7.62
N ARG A 716 7.70 -5.09 -8.13
CA ARG A 716 9.06 -5.02 -7.59
C ARG A 716 9.56 -3.58 -7.54
N SER A 717 9.44 -2.86 -8.66
CA SER A 717 9.90 -1.47 -8.77
C SER A 717 9.18 -0.56 -7.77
N PHE A 718 7.85 -0.73 -7.62
CA PHE A 718 7.09 0.00 -6.61
C PHE A 718 7.55 -0.31 -5.19
N ILE A 719 7.67 -1.59 -4.81
CA ILE A 719 8.15 -1.95 -3.47
C ILE A 719 9.53 -1.35 -3.19
N LEU A 720 10.47 -1.44 -4.14
CA LEU A 720 11.82 -0.92 -3.95
C LEU A 720 11.86 0.62 -3.91
N SER A 721 10.93 1.31 -4.56
CA SER A 721 10.78 2.77 -4.42
C SER A 721 10.32 3.22 -3.03
N THR A 722 9.76 2.33 -2.20
CA THR A 722 9.38 2.64 -0.81
C THR A 722 10.45 2.22 0.20
N GLN A 723 11.61 1.75 -0.28
CA GLN A 723 12.75 1.34 0.53
C GLN A 723 13.47 2.56 1.12
N ASP A 724 13.58 2.61 2.45
CA ASP A 724 14.42 3.64 3.09
C ASP A 724 15.90 3.24 2.97
N ARG A 725 16.65 3.97 2.16
CA ARG A 725 18.07 3.69 1.89
C ARG A 725 18.99 4.05 3.05
N LEU A 726 18.56 4.89 3.98
CA LEU A 726 19.34 5.32 5.13
C LEU A 726 19.19 4.34 6.28
N VAL A 727 17.97 4.21 6.79
CA VAL A 727 17.68 3.41 7.98
C VAL A 727 17.31 1.97 7.63
N GLY A 728 16.96 1.65 6.39
CA GLY A 728 16.38 0.35 6.03
C GLY A 728 14.91 0.27 6.39
N GLY A 729 14.28 -0.85 6.01
CA GLY A 729 12.84 -1.02 6.10
C GLY A 729 12.12 -0.47 4.86
N PHE A 730 10.82 -0.69 4.81
CA PHE A 730 9.94 -0.17 3.76
C PHE A 730 8.84 0.67 4.39
N ALA A 731 8.42 1.70 3.66
CA ALA A 731 7.27 2.51 3.98
C ALA A 731 6.06 2.11 3.15
N LYS A 732 4.91 2.73 3.44
CA LYS A 732 3.70 2.61 2.63
C LYS A 732 3.85 3.17 1.21
N TRP A 733 4.53 4.31 1.10
CA TRP A 733 4.72 5.10 -0.12
C TRP A 733 6.19 5.50 -0.27
N PRO A 734 6.65 5.85 -1.48
CA PRO A 734 7.95 6.48 -1.68
C PRO A 734 8.07 7.75 -0.82
N ASP A 735 9.29 8.06 -0.39
CA ASP A 735 9.63 9.24 0.41
C ASP A 735 8.84 9.37 1.74
N SER A 736 8.38 8.25 2.28
CA SER A 736 7.68 8.17 3.57
C SER A 736 8.49 7.40 4.62
N HIS A 737 8.12 7.52 5.89
CA HIS A 737 8.85 6.87 6.98
C HIS A 737 8.59 5.36 7.00
N PRO A 738 9.64 4.52 7.12
CA PRO A 738 9.47 3.08 7.23
C PRO A 738 8.95 2.67 8.61
N ASP A 739 8.23 1.55 8.65
CA ASP A 739 7.73 0.94 9.88
C ASP A 739 7.80 -0.60 9.81
N PRO A 740 7.71 -1.30 10.96
CA PRO A 740 7.84 -2.76 11.00
C PRO A 740 6.82 -3.52 10.14
N LEU A 741 5.59 -3.01 10.00
CA LEU A 741 4.54 -3.66 9.24
C LEU A 741 4.85 -3.61 7.74
N HIS A 742 5.11 -2.42 7.21
CA HIS A 742 5.42 -2.27 5.79
C HIS A 742 6.79 -2.87 5.45
N ALA A 743 7.77 -2.80 6.36
CA ALA A 743 9.05 -3.47 6.19
C ALA A 743 8.88 -4.98 6.03
N TYR A 744 8.08 -5.62 6.87
CA TYR A 744 7.82 -7.06 6.79
C TYR A 744 6.99 -7.42 5.55
N LEU A 745 5.86 -6.76 5.33
CA LEU A 745 4.96 -7.10 4.23
C LEU A 745 5.52 -6.73 2.85
N GLY A 746 6.39 -5.72 2.76
CA GLY A 746 7.18 -5.43 1.56
C GLY A 746 8.13 -6.57 1.22
N LEU A 747 8.83 -7.12 2.23
CA LEU A 747 9.68 -8.31 2.05
C LEU A 747 8.87 -9.53 1.65
N CYS A 748 7.69 -9.75 2.24
CA CYS A 748 6.82 -10.83 1.82
C CYS A 748 6.33 -10.65 0.37
N GLY A 749 6.01 -9.42 -0.05
CA GLY A 749 5.68 -9.11 -1.44
C GLY A 749 6.83 -9.41 -2.42
N LEU A 750 8.06 -9.08 -2.05
CA LEU A 750 9.27 -9.44 -2.80
C LEU A 750 9.52 -10.95 -2.81
N SER A 751 9.26 -11.63 -1.69
CA SER A 751 9.37 -13.09 -1.58
C SER A 751 8.41 -13.81 -2.53
N LEU A 752 7.16 -13.34 -2.67
CA LEU A 752 6.17 -13.93 -3.58
C LEU A 752 6.61 -13.91 -5.04
N ILE A 753 7.27 -12.82 -5.49
CA ILE A 753 7.79 -12.71 -6.87
C ILE A 753 9.16 -13.40 -7.07
N GLY A 754 9.72 -14.02 -6.02
CA GLY A 754 10.98 -14.76 -6.08
C GLY A 754 12.23 -13.88 -6.03
N GLU A 755 12.21 -12.77 -5.28
CA GLU A 755 13.40 -11.93 -5.09
C GLU A 755 14.60 -12.76 -4.57
N PRO A 756 15.79 -12.62 -5.18
CA PRO A 756 16.97 -13.37 -4.75
C PRO A 756 17.31 -13.15 -3.27
N SER A 757 17.79 -14.20 -2.61
CA SER A 757 18.22 -14.17 -1.20
C SER A 757 17.09 -13.97 -0.17
N LEU A 758 15.82 -14.03 -0.58
CA LEU A 758 14.68 -14.11 0.34
C LEU A 758 14.16 -15.54 0.42
N ARG A 759 13.77 -15.98 1.61
CA ARG A 759 13.03 -17.24 1.79
C ARG A 759 11.61 -17.08 1.24
N LYS A 760 11.07 -18.14 0.64
CA LYS A 760 9.66 -18.20 0.23
C LYS A 760 8.76 -18.08 1.45
N VAL A 761 7.72 -17.24 1.36
CA VAL A 761 6.67 -17.11 2.38
C VAL A 761 5.51 -18.05 2.08
N HIS A 762 4.97 -18.69 3.10
CA HIS A 762 3.73 -19.46 3.02
C HIS A 762 2.53 -18.49 3.00
N PRO A 763 1.77 -18.42 1.88
CA PRO A 763 0.85 -17.32 1.64
C PRO A 763 -0.37 -17.31 2.57
N ALA A 764 -0.81 -18.45 3.11
CA ALA A 764 -1.97 -18.48 4.02
C ALA A 764 -1.59 -18.22 5.49
N LEU A 765 -0.42 -18.67 5.94
CA LEU A 765 -0.05 -18.61 7.38
C LEU A 765 0.84 -17.39 7.70
N ASN A 766 1.30 -16.68 6.67
CA ASN A 766 2.11 -15.46 6.78
C ASN A 766 3.39 -15.69 7.61
N ILE A 767 4.09 -16.78 7.34
CA ILE A 767 5.41 -17.12 7.88
C ILE A 767 6.26 -17.72 6.75
N THR A 768 7.57 -17.88 6.92
CA THR A 768 8.38 -18.56 5.90
C THR A 768 7.95 -20.01 5.67
N GLN A 769 8.19 -20.53 4.47
CA GLN A 769 7.96 -21.95 4.16
C GLN A 769 8.72 -22.87 5.13
N ARG A 770 9.93 -22.48 5.56
CA ARG A 770 10.70 -23.18 6.61
C ARG A 770 9.95 -23.25 7.93
N ALA A 771 9.41 -22.13 8.41
CA ALA A 771 8.66 -22.10 9.66
C ALA A 771 7.35 -22.92 9.53
N PHE A 772 6.71 -22.88 8.36
CA PHE A 772 5.54 -23.71 8.07
C PHE A 772 5.86 -25.21 8.08
N GLU A 773 6.98 -25.63 7.48
CA GLU A 773 7.45 -27.03 7.54
C GLU A 773 7.71 -27.47 8.99
N HIS A 774 8.21 -26.59 9.85
CA HIS A 774 8.35 -26.86 11.29
C HIS A 774 6.99 -27.10 11.95
N VAL A 775 5.96 -26.30 11.64
CA VAL A 775 4.59 -26.58 12.10
C VAL A 775 4.14 -27.98 11.68
N GLN A 776 4.32 -28.34 10.40
CA GLN A 776 3.90 -29.66 9.90
C GLN A 776 4.62 -30.82 10.62
N GLN A 777 5.92 -30.65 10.92
CA GLN A 777 6.69 -31.64 11.69
C GLN A 777 6.18 -31.79 13.12
N LEU A 778 5.84 -30.68 13.79
CA LEU A 778 5.24 -30.71 15.14
C LEU A 778 3.89 -31.42 15.13
N GLN A 779 3.02 -31.09 14.18
CA GLN A 779 1.70 -31.73 14.04
C GLN A 779 1.83 -33.25 13.82
N GLN A 780 2.75 -33.66 12.94
CA GLN A 780 3.03 -35.08 12.72
C GLN A 780 3.48 -35.76 14.02
N THR A 781 4.41 -35.14 14.75
CA THR A 781 4.91 -35.65 16.04
C THR A 781 3.80 -35.81 17.08
N TRP A 782 2.86 -34.85 17.16
CA TRP A 782 1.72 -34.92 18.07
C TRP A 782 0.74 -36.04 17.70
N ARG A 783 0.44 -36.22 16.41
CA ARG A 783 -0.44 -37.29 15.92
C ARG A 783 0.17 -38.68 16.15
N GLU A 784 1.46 -38.84 15.94
CA GLU A 784 2.18 -40.10 16.21
C GLU A 784 2.17 -40.42 17.73
N SER A 785 2.38 -39.41 18.56
CA SER A 785 2.31 -39.54 20.03
C SER A 785 0.91 -39.98 20.49
N ALA A 786 -0.14 -39.35 19.97
CA ALA A 786 -1.54 -39.72 20.27
C ALA A 786 -1.89 -41.14 19.79
N GLY A 787 -1.44 -41.52 18.58
CA GLY A 787 -1.68 -42.84 18.00
C GLY A 787 -0.93 -43.99 18.68
N SER A 788 0.22 -43.72 19.31
CA SER A 788 0.99 -44.72 20.07
C SER A 788 0.39 -45.02 21.45
N CYS A 789 -0.21 -44.02 22.11
CA CYS A 789 -0.90 -44.18 23.38
C CYS A 789 -2.19 -45.01 23.24
N GLY A 790 -2.87 -44.92 22.09
CA GLY A 790 -4.08 -45.70 21.77
C GLY A 790 -3.87 -47.18 21.45
N ARG A 791 -2.62 -47.68 21.36
CA ARG A 791 -2.32 -49.12 21.15
C ARG A 791 -1.87 -49.84 22.42
N GLN A 792 -1.78 -49.15 23.55
CA GLN A 792 -1.40 -49.73 24.85
C GLN A 792 -2.56 -49.88 25.83
N HIS A 793 -3.81 -49.62 25.42
CA HIS A 793 -5.02 -49.84 26.21
C HIS A 793 -5.96 -50.86 25.58
#